data_AF-A0A7S2YH04-F1
#
_entry.id   AF-A0A7S2YH04-F1
#
_cell.length_a   1.000
_cell.length_b   1.000
_cell.length_c   1.000
_cell.angle_alpha   90.00
_cell.angle_beta   90.00
_cell.angle_gamma   90.00
#
_symmetry.space_group_name_H-M   'P 1'
#
loop_
_entity.id
_entity.type
_entity.pdbx_description
1 polymer ?
#
loop_
_entity_poly.entity_id
_entity_poly.type
_entity_poly.pdbx_seq_one_letter_code
_entity_poly.pdbx_strand_id
1 'polypeptide(L)'
;EHPIVEGMGLIFRAMVIIDTYCSTDIYSDSAWTRLFRNQGETAIQDRASIGLKGRKRLIHDLIQSLDGEIADGWPLYDRADRFGPSALQLVERLNEEQSEDLSKSSTGVLDAKIQGRLSTLLERAVIAKMVVGFYLSRDDPNHAVELIWRYILSTIPAQSEEHPKHPPAMSFVILESLIMPQSNIAWWLSSSNPLGQEIVSPKDIVSLWDSLFLGVETREIPVQWTRDVLASSLHRVASQWRMRNNLSSDRRIRDLAAVEVAAFRRLVDAGVVGNEVKDVAVEKANVAAEEICQKIEEFDWAMPCGRSTTMLVERTYQLCLLQQEPRSPFFSFLKDECKRFLFITQCRSAAEAEIRQIEIYRHDIGRGNTVFAPFKYILSPEFHDIAVRNGMEIDVLQNLLRGAAILADGTVMRLASEALVNSVESSNEKPGGPLSQIMSLLGELSCIPMVRIITLEGRSDRMRAFYSQGIQHELAVVHAVAALEDHDDNQSTDCYFFGGYAFDGRGKWLDGMKKLSEKVGVVLDSLVGPRWRPNDLKIFDTTAPNDERLVLMSPTERACALSHIASWKGALRSFQLTKVNRGKLPSIHRHIRRPDVLKRLFHLSGFAEGAAMHASNKSMSPAPVIVILEDDAILVDRFTILLQEVLSDLPRDFHFCSLGYSRPKTAPIVSFREHVGIPTNLFYLTGYIISEAGAEYLLNSLPVVGPVDSWIGLKMTSNFDNVFGNVVGVGQTKARAEPLATKDLCTILKFRAFCAMQPLCEQRVASGSKKSWRERDKDVEYSGNL
;
A
#
# COMPACT_ATOMS: atom_id res chain seq x y z
N GLU A 1 -21.86 11.93 32.62
CA GLU A 1 -20.65 11.98 31.76
C GLU A 1 -20.39 10.60 31.20
N HIS A 2 -19.87 10.50 29.97
CA HIS A 2 -19.61 9.19 29.34
C HIS A 2 -18.32 8.58 29.95
N PRO A 3 -18.28 7.28 30.31
CA PRO A 3 -17.11 6.65 30.96
C PRO A 3 -15.79 6.81 30.19
N ILE A 4 -15.88 6.93 28.86
CA ILE A 4 -14.70 7.18 28.01
C ILE A 4 -13.97 8.48 28.36
N VAL A 5 -14.69 9.51 28.81
CA VAL A 5 -14.11 10.80 29.19
C VAL A 5 -13.26 10.59 30.45
N GLU A 6 -13.79 9.91 31.46
CA GLU A 6 -13.03 9.59 32.67
C GLU A 6 -11.83 8.68 32.37
N GLY A 7 -12.05 7.59 31.63
CA GLY A 7 -11.00 6.64 31.26
C GLY A 7 -9.86 7.29 30.49
N MET A 8 -10.17 8.16 29.52
CA MET A 8 -9.15 8.86 28.75
C MET A 8 -8.46 9.97 29.56
N GLY A 9 -9.16 10.58 30.52
CA GLY A 9 -8.51 11.47 31.49
C GLY A 9 -7.48 10.75 32.36
N LEU A 10 -7.78 9.52 32.79
CA LEU A 10 -6.83 8.69 33.52
C LEU A 10 -5.64 8.27 32.66
N ILE A 11 -5.86 7.89 31.40
CA ILE A 11 -4.80 7.55 30.45
C ILE A 11 -3.90 8.77 30.20
N PHE A 12 -4.49 9.94 29.92
CA PHE A 12 -3.76 11.18 29.72
C PHE A 12 -2.89 11.51 30.96
N ARG A 13 -3.46 11.51 32.16
CA ARG A 13 -2.70 11.74 33.41
C ARG A 13 -1.56 10.75 33.58
N ALA A 14 -1.81 9.46 33.34
CA ALA A 14 -0.78 8.43 33.44
C ALA A 14 0.36 8.68 32.45
N MET A 15 0.04 9.03 31.21
CA MET A 15 1.03 9.35 30.19
C MET A 15 1.80 10.65 30.52
N VAL A 16 1.17 11.70 31.07
CA VAL A 16 1.87 12.93 31.51
C VAL A 16 2.85 12.64 32.65
N ILE A 17 2.43 11.82 33.62
CA ILE A 17 3.31 11.37 34.71
C ILE A 17 4.50 10.61 34.13
N ILE A 18 4.27 9.67 33.22
CA ILE A 18 5.35 8.92 32.59
C ILE A 18 6.28 9.87 31.80
N ASP A 19 5.75 10.80 31.02
CA ASP A 19 6.54 11.71 30.20
C ASP A 19 7.41 12.67 31.03
N THR A 20 6.84 13.19 32.12
CA THR A 20 7.51 14.14 33.03
C THR A 20 8.58 13.44 33.86
N TYR A 21 8.24 12.30 34.48
CA TYR A 21 9.13 11.66 35.45
C TYR A 21 10.09 10.64 34.82
N CYS A 22 9.76 10.03 33.67
CA CYS A 22 10.60 9.01 33.03
C CYS A 22 11.57 9.57 31.99
N SER A 23 11.96 10.84 32.12
CA SER A 23 12.92 11.48 31.20
C SER A 23 14.28 10.82 31.27
N THR A 24 14.84 10.52 30.10
CA THR A 24 16.20 9.98 29.94
C THR A 24 17.28 10.95 30.40
N ASP A 25 16.98 12.23 30.58
CA ASP A 25 18.00 13.25 30.90
C ASP A 25 18.13 13.51 32.41
N ILE A 26 17.21 12.97 33.23
CA ILE A 26 17.25 13.10 34.70
C ILE A 26 18.05 11.92 35.28
N TYR A 27 19.32 11.78 34.88
CA TYR A 27 20.28 10.84 35.47
C TYR A 27 21.01 11.43 36.69
N SER A 28 20.34 12.26 37.49
CA SER A 28 20.78 12.42 38.87
C SER A 28 19.91 11.49 39.72
N ASP A 29 20.48 10.39 40.19
CA ASP A 29 19.85 9.45 41.14
C ASP A 29 19.14 10.21 42.29
N SER A 30 19.63 11.40 42.63
CA SER A 30 19.12 12.24 43.72
C SER A 30 17.65 12.66 43.60
N ALA A 31 17.11 12.90 42.40
CA ALA A 31 15.73 13.37 42.21
C ALA A 31 14.72 12.22 42.36
N TRP A 32 15.03 11.08 41.74
CA TRP A 32 14.27 9.83 41.91
C TRP A 32 14.35 9.33 43.35
N THR A 33 15.54 9.32 43.95
CA THR A 33 15.73 8.93 45.35
C THR A 33 14.92 9.83 46.30
N ARG A 34 14.70 11.11 45.99
CA ARG A 34 13.84 12.01 46.79
C ARG A 34 12.35 11.68 46.70
N LEU A 35 11.84 11.32 45.52
CA LEU A 35 10.42 10.95 45.32
C LEU A 35 10.01 9.70 46.12
N PHE A 36 10.93 8.75 46.30
CA PHE A 36 10.64 7.47 46.97
C PHE A 36 11.29 7.32 48.36
N ARG A 37 12.03 8.33 48.85
CA ARG A 37 12.87 8.27 50.07
C ARG A 37 12.12 7.90 51.35
N ASN A 38 10.80 8.05 51.39
CA ASN A 38 10.00 7.86 52.59
C ASN A 38 9.35 6.48 52.71
N GLN A 39 9.56 5.54 51.78
CA GLN A 39 8.84 4.25 51.78
C GLN A 39 9.63 3.01 52.22
N GLY A 40 10.88 3.14 52.68
CA GLY A 40 11.60 2.04 53.36
C GLY A 40 11.92 0.77 52.56
N GLU A 41 11.39 0.62 51.33
CA GLU A 41 11.54 -0.58 50.51
C GLU A 41 12.34 -0.30 49.23
N THR A 42 13.66 -0.47 49.31
CA THR A 42 14.61 -0.30 48.20
C THR A 42 14.32 -1.24 47.02
N ALA A 43 13.77 -2.43 47.26
CA ALA A 43 13.48 -3.41 46.21
C ALA A 43 12.30 -3.02 45.29
N ILE A 44 11.32 -2.26 45.79
CA ILE A 44 10.21 -1.76 44.97
C ILE A 44 10.68 -0.60 44.08
N GLN A 45 11.59 0.23 44.59
CA GLN A 45 12.17 1.35 43.85
C GLN A 45 12.96 0.88 42.63
N ASP A 46 13.78 -0.17 42.76
CA ASP A 46 14.57 -0.71 41.65
C ASP A 46 13.70 -1.38 40.58
N ARG A 47 12.63 -2.08 40.97
CA ARG A 47 11.70 -2.69 40.01
C ARG A 47 10.86 -1.65 39.27
N ALA A 48 10.42 -0.60 39.98
CA ALA A 48 9.70 0.51 39.38
C ALA A 48 10.59 1.31 38.40
N SER A 49 11.86 1.56 38.75
CA SER A 49 12.80 2.29 37.89
C SER A 49 13.12 1.52 36.60
N ILE A 50 13.35 0.21 36.69
CA ILE A 50 13.56 -0.67 35.52
C ILE A 50 12.29 -0.71 34.65
N GLY A 51 11.11 -0.83 35.28
CA GLY A 51 9.84 -0.87 34.57
C GLY A 51 9.49 0.42 33.83
N LEU A 52 9.95 1.57 34.31
CA LEU A 52 9.65 2.91 33.76
C LEU A 52 10.71 3.43 32.78
N LYS A 53 11.89 2.80 32.73
CA LYS A 53 12.98 3.18 31.82
C LYS A 53 12.54 3.05 30.36
N GLY A 54 12.79 4.09 29.56
CA GLY A 54 12.47 4.11 28.13
C GLY A 54 10.99 4.38 27.79
N ARG A 55 10.09 4.49 28.78
CA ARG A 55 8.68 4.77 28.51
C ARG A 55 8.42 6.17 27.97
N LYS A 56 9.26 7.17 28.26
CA LYS A 56 9.18 8.49 27.62
C LYS A 56 9.31 8.38 26.09
N ARG A 57 10.23 7.55 25.60
CA ARG A 57 10.38 7.28 24.17
C ARG A 57 9.13 6.63 23.59
N LEU A 58 8.57 5.64 24.28
CA LEU A 58 7.30 5.02 23.84
C LEU A 58 6.16 6.04 23.75
N ILE A 59 6.07 6.98 24.71
CA ILE A 59 5.07 8.05 24.64
C ILE A 59 5.37 8.99 23.48
N HIS A 60 6.64 9.37 23.26
CA HIS A 60 7.02 10.19 22.12
C HIS A 60 6.63 9.53 20.79
N ASP A 61 7.00 8.27 20.59
CA ASP A 61 6.69 7.50 19.38
C ASP A 61 5.16 7.35 19.20
N LEU A 62 4.41 7.12 20.28
CA LEU A 62 2.94 7.08 20.25
C LEU A 62 2.34 8.43 19.85
N ILE A 63 2.80 9.53 20.45
CA ILE A 63 2.30 10.88 20.13
C ILE A 63 2.61 11.25 18.69
N GLN A 64 3.82 10.93 18.19
CA GLN A 64 4.18 11.17 16.80
C GLN A 64 3.34 10.32 15.83
N SER A 65 3.06 9.06 16.18
CA SER A 65 2.17 8.20 15.39
C SER A 65 0.75 8.75 15.35
N LEU A 66 0.22 9.22 16.49
CA LEU A 66 -1.13 9.77 16.56
C LEU A 66 -1.24 11.13 15.87
N ASP A 67 -0.20 11.96 15.92
CA ASP A 67 -0.10 13.21 15.16
C ASP A 67 -0.26 12.96 13.65
N GLY A 68 0.55 12.04 13.11
CA GLY A 68 0.44 11.63 11.69
C GLY A 68 -0.93 11.05 11.36
N GLU A 69 -1.51 10.25 12.26
CA GLU A 69 -2.85 9.71 12.09
C GLU A 69 -3.93 10.80 12.09
N ILE A 70 -3.85 11.83 12.96
CA ILE A 70 -4.80 12.95 13.00
C ILE A 70 -4.67 13.83 11.76
N ALA A 71 -3.45 14.23 11.41
CA ALA A 71 -3.17 15.21 10.38
C ALA A 71 -3.25 14.65 8.96
N ASP A 72 -2.84 13.40 8.77
CA ASP A 72 -2.69 12.78 7.45
C ASP A 72 -3.62 11.57 7.30
N GLY A 73 -3.63 10.67 8.29
CA GLY A 73 -4.41 9.43 8.29
C GLY A 73 -5.93 9.65 8.20
N TRP A 74 -6.55 10.29 9.18
CA TRP A 74 -8.01 10.50 9.23
C TRP A 74 -8.55 11.30 8.06
N PRO A 75 -7.92 12.42 7.64
CA PRO A 75 -8.39 13.18 6.48
C PRO A 75 -8.35 12.35 5.20
N LEU A 76 -7.32 11.50 5.07
CA LEU A 76 -7.23 10.53 3.99
C LEU A 76 -8.39 9.52 4.09
N TYR A 77 -8.57 8.86 5.23
CA TYR A 77 -9.66 7.89 5.44
C TYR A 77 -11.05 8.50 5.21
N ASP A 78 -11.32 9.73 5.70
CA ASP A 78 -12.61 10.40 5.59
C ASP A 78 -12.94 10.81 4.16
N ARG A 79 -11.94 11.24 3.38
CA ARG A 79 -12.12 11.47 1.93
C ARG A 79 -12.33 10.18 1.20
N ALA A 80 -11.57 9.16 1.55
CA ALA A 80 -11.61 7.87 0.93
C ALA A 80 -13.00 7.23 1.14
N ASP A 81 -13.56 7.31 2.36
CA ASP A 81 -14.91 6.83 2.73
C ASP A 81 -16.06 7.38 1.86
N ARG A 82 -15.84 8.49 1.16
CA ARG A 82 -16.81 9.09 0.23
C ARG A 82 -17.03 8.26 -1.03
N PHE A 83 -16.00 7.57 -1.50
CA PHE A 83 -16.06 6.66 -2.64
C PHE A 83 -16.80 5.37 -2.28
N GLY A 84 -17.06 5.18 -0.96
CA GLY A 84 -18.10 4.33 -0.38
C GLY A 84 -19.43 4.26 -1.14
N PRO A 85 -20.13 3.09 -1.26
CA PRO A 85 -21.57 3.01 -1.12
C PRO A 85 -21.86 3.31 0.35
N SER A 86 -21.50 4.53 0.75
CA SER A 86 -21.66 5.03 2.09
C SER A 86 -23.14 5.32 2.26
N ALA A 87 -23.69 4.82 3.36
CA ALA A 87 -25.03 5.17 3.83
C ALA A 87 -25.20 6.67 4.18
N LEU A 88 -24.28 7.56 3.79
CA LEU A 88 -24.35 9.02 3.98
C LEU A 88 -24.33 9.81 2.66
N GLN A 89 -24.44 9.17 1.49
CA GLN A 89 -24.66 9.96 0.28
C GLN A 89 -25.99 10.68 0.40
N LEU A 90 -25.97 12.00 0.18
CA LEU A 90 -27.22 12.76 0.10
C LEU A 90 -27.91 12.30 -1.20
N VAL A 91 -28.94 11.46 -1.07
CA VAL A 91 -29.78 11.10 -2.21
C VAL A 91 -30.68 12.30 -2.48
N GLU A 92 -30.41 13.03 -3.56
CA GLU A 92 -31.32 14.06 -4.03
C GLU A 92 -32.68 13.40 -4.31
N ARG A 93 -33.76 14.02 -3.82
CA ARG A 93 -35.14 13.60 -4.11
C ARG A 93 -35.42 13.79 -5.60
N LEU A 94 -34.95 12.88 -6.44
CA LEU A 94 -35.40 12.76 -7.80
C LEU A 94 -36.60 11.80 -7.79
N ASN A 95 -37.79 12.41 -7.79
CA ASN A 95 -39.11 11.83 -8.03
C ASN A 95 -39.83 11.22 -6.81
N GLU A 96 -40.39 12.09 -5.98
CA GLU A 96 -41.47 11.74 -5.04
C GLU A 96 -42.77 11.46 -5.80
N GLU A 97 -42.99 10.20 -6.20
CA GLU A 97 -44.35 9.65 -6.39
C GLU A 97 -44.54 8.25 -5.78
N GLN A 98 -43.55 7.67 -5.11
CA GLN A 98 -43.69 6.33 -4.53
C GLN A 98 -43.05 6.23 -3.13
N SER A 99 -43.80 6.53 -2.07
CA SER A 99 -43.58 5.93 -0.73
C SER A 99 -44.59 6.43 0.29
N GLU A 100 -45.81 5.86 0.31
CA GLU A 100 -46.78 6.07 1.40
C GLU A 100 -46.55 5.17 2.64
N ASP A 101 -45.50 4.34 2.69
CA ASP A 101 -45.42 3.23 3.68
C ASP A 101 -44.46 3.42 4.88
N LEU A 102 -43.95 4.63 5.16
CA LEU A 102 -42.96 4.84 6.24
C LEU A 102 -43.52 5.27 7.61
N SER A 103 -44.84 5.16 7.85
CA SER A 103 -45.48 5.69 9.07
C SER A 103 -45.34 4.82 10.35
N LYS A 104 -44.54 3.74 10.35
CA LYS A 104 -44.41 2.84 11.52
C LYS A 104 -42.95 2.61 11.96
N SER A 105 -42.36 3.60 12.63
CA SER A 105 -41.11 3.42 13.39
C SER A 105 -40.95 4.48 14.47
N SER A 106 -41.79 4.44 15.51
CA SER A 106 -41.79 5.35 16.66
C SER A 106 -41.20 4.70 17.93
N THR A 107 -39.96 4.23 17.87
CA THR A 107 -39.16 4.05 19.10
C THR A 107 -37.84 4.81 18.94
N GLY A 108 -37.56 5.73 19.86
CA GLY A 108 -36.44 6.68 19.82
C GLY A 108 -35.04 6.08 19.99
N VAL A 109 -34.85 4.82 19.60
CA VAL A 109 -33.55 4.15 19.61
C VAL A 109 -32.76 4.65 18.41
N LEU A 110 -31.59 5.23 18.65
CA LEU A 110 -30.64 5.58 17.59
C LEU A 110 -30.29 4.31 16.80
N ASP A 111 -30.31 4.39 15.46
CA ASP A 111 -29.84 3.31 14.60
C ASP A 111 -28.42 2.91 15.04
N ALA A 112 -28.18 1.62 15.24
CA ALA A 112 -26.88 1.06 15.64
C ALA A 112 -25.74 1.55 14.72
N LYS A 113 -26.04 1.81 13.44
CA LYS A 113 -25.07 2.39 12.49
C LYS A 113 -24.71 3.85 12.81
N ILE A 114 -25.66 4.66 13.28
CA ILE A 114 -25.36 6.02 13.77
C ILE A 114 -24.50 5.93 15.03
N GLN A 115 -24.87 5.04 15.95
CA GLN A 115 -24.15 4.89 17.22
C GLN A 115 -22.68 4.51 17.00
N GLY A 116 -22.40 3.58 16.08
CA GLY A 116 -21.02 3.23 15.72
C GLY A 116 -20.23 4.44 15.22
N ARG A 117 -20.82 5.26 14.34
CA ARG A 117 -20.16 6.46 13.79
C ARG A 117 -19.93 7.56 14.80
N LEU A 118 -20.92 7.85 15.65
CA LEU A 118 -20.75 8.81 16.74
C LEU A 118 -19.70 8.32 17.74
N SER A 119 -19.59 7.01 17.95
CA SER A 119 -18.54 6.42 18.80
C SER A 119 -17.15 6.61 18.19
N THR A 120 -16.97 6.33 16.90
CA THR A 120 -15.71 6.60 16.19
C THR A 120 -15.35 8.08 16.21
N LEU A 121 -16.31 8.97 15.99
CA LEU A 121 -16.09 10.41 16.03
C LEU A 121 -15.66 10.87 17.43
N LEU A 122 -16.29 10.33 18.47
CA LEU A 122 -15.93 10.61 19.86
C LEU A 122 -14.53 10.09 20.19
N GLU A 123 -14.17 8.89 19.75
CA GLU A 123 -12.83 8.33 19.92
C GLU A 123 -11.75 9.24 19.29
N ARG A 124 -11.96 9.65 18.03
CA ARG A 124 -11.06 10.58 17.34
C ARG A 124 -10.95 11.93 18.03
N ALA A 125 -12.09 12.49 18.45
CA ALA A 125 -12.13 13.74 19.22
C ALA A 125 -11.29 13.64 20.50
N VAL A 126 -11.38 12.52 21.22
CA VAL A 126 -10.64 12.33 22.46
C VAL A 126 -9.14 12.09 22.21
N ILE A 127 -8.77 11.35 21.16
CA ILE A 127 -7.38 11.18 20.74
C ILE A 127 -6.75 12.54 20.36
N ALA A 128 -7.44 13.33 19.54
CA ALA A 128 -7.00 14.67 19.13
C ALA A 128 -6.73 15.57 20.34
N LYS A 129 -7.67 15.57 21.28
CA LYS A 129 -7.58 16.30 22.55
C LYS A 129 -6.39 15.84 23.40
N MET A 130 -6.13 14.53 23.45
CA MET A 130 -5.01 13.94 24.18
C MET A 130 -3.66 14.39 23.59
N VAL A 131 -3.50 14.33 22.26
CA VAL A 131 -2.26 14.71 21.57
C VAL A 131 -1.93 16.20 21.75
N VAL A 132 -2.91 17.09 21.53
CA VAL A 132 -2.69 18.53 21.78
C VAL A 132 -2.43 18.80 23.25
N GLY A 133 -3.16 18.15 24.16
CA GLY A 133 -2.90 18.22 25.60
C GLY A 133 -1.47 17.83 25.96
N PHE A 134 -0.89 16.83 25.26
CA PHE A 134 0.50 16.41 25.44
C PHE A 134 1.49 17.47 25.02
N TYR A 135 1.33 18.04 23.82
CA TYR A 135 2.20 19.12 23.35
C TYR A 135 2.15 20.33 24.29
N LEU A 136 0.97 20.73 24.75
CA LEU A 136 0.83 21.81 25.72
C LEU A 136 1.45 21.45 27.08
N SER A 137 1.31 20.22 27.56
CA SER A 137 1.94 19.78 28.82
C SER A 137 3.48 19.73 28.75
N ARG A 138 4.04 19.63 27.54
CA ARG A 138 5.47 19.68 27.24
C ARG A 138 6.00 21.09 27.04
N ASP A 139 5.16 22.11 27.20
CA ASP A 139 5.48 23.50 26.85
C ASP A 139 5.89 23.67 25.38
N ASP A 140 5.23 22.90 24.50
CA ASP A 140 5.45 22.91 23.05
C ASP A 140 4.20 23.36 22.30
N PRO A 141 3.79 24.65 22.45
CA PRO A 141 2.61 25.17 21.79
C PRO A 141 2.76 25.22 20.27
N ASN A 142 3.99 25.23 19.74
CA ASN A 142 4.25 25.29 18.31
C ASN A 142 3.82 24.00 17.60
N HIS A 143 4.18 22.83 18.13
CA HIS A 143 3.73 21.55 17.55
C HIS A 143 2.22 21.34 17.68
N ALA A 144 1.61 21.80 18.78
CA ALA A 144 0.15 21.80 18.92
C ALA A 144 -0.53 22.60 17.80
N VAL A 145 0.00 23.77 17.49
CA VAL A 145 -0.50 24.67 16.44
C VAL A 145 -0.21 24.11 15.05
N GLU A 146 0.97 23.55 14.84
CA GLU A 146 1.33 22.86 13.61
C GLU A 146 0.34 21.72 13.33
N LEU A 147 0.02 20.90 14.33
CA LEU A 147 -0.97 19.83 14.20
C LEU A 147 -2.36 20.39 13.81
N ILE A 148 -2.82 21.47 14.46
CA ILE A 148 -4.09 22.13 14.09
C ILE A 148 -4.05 22.59 12.63
N TRP A 149 -2.96 23.22 12.21
CA TRP A 149 -2.80 23.70 10.85
C TRP A 149 -2.76 22.57 9.83
N ARG A 150 -1.98 21.51 10.10
CA ARG A 150 -1.90 20.33 9.25
C ARG A 150 -3.27 19.69 9.11
N TYR A 151 -4.03 19.54 10.20
CA TYR A 151 -5.41 19.04 10.17
C TYR A 151 -6.35 19.93 9.34
N ILE A 152 -6.30 21.26 9.52
CA ILE A 152 -7.13 22.18 8.74
C ILE A 152 -6.78 22.05 7.24
N LEU A 153 -5.50 22.20 6.89
CA LEU A 153 -5.04 22.16 5.50
C LEU A 153 -5.34 20.82 4.84
N SER A 154 -5.18 19.72 5.58
CA SER A 154 -5.48 18.38 5.07
C SER A 154 -6.96 18.08 4.98
N THR A 155 -7.86 18.86 5.59
CA THR A 155 -9.33 18.61 5.59
C THR A 155 -10.17 19.66 4.87
N ILE A 156 -9.59 20.80 4.46
CA ILE A 156 -10.29 21.83 3.67
C ILE A 156 -10.89 21.19 2.39
N PRO A 157 -12.15 21.52 2.04
CA PRO A 157 -12.79 21.00 0.84
C PRO A 157 -12.05 21.45 -0.42
N ALA A 158 -11.64 20.49 -1.26
CA ALA A 158 -11.22 20.82 -2.61
C ALA A 158 -12.43 21.25 -3.46
N GLN A 159 -12.21 22.12 -4.46
CA GLN A 159 -13.29 22.53 -5.38
C GLN A 159 -13.89 21.35 -6.16
N SER A 160 -13.12 20.27 -6.34
CA SER A 160 -13.55 19.04 -7.00
C SER A 160 -14.46 18.15 -6.14
N GLU A 161 -14.67 18.48 -4.86
CA GLU A 161 -15.52 17.68 -3.99
C GLU A 161 -17.00 17.96 -4.30
N GLU A 162 -17.73 16.94 -4.76
CA GLU A 162 -19.18 17.01 -5.02
C GLU A 162 -19.96 17.17 -3.71
N HIS A 163 -20.15 18.43 -3.29
CA HIS A 163 -21.03 18.79 -2.19
C HIS A 163 -22.37 19.31 -2.73
N PRO A 164 -23.50 19.00 -2.08
CA PRO A 164 -23.65 18.40 -0.74
C PRO A 164 -23.68 16.86 -0.71
N LYS A 165 -23.50 16.19 -1.85
CA LYS A 165 -23.63 14.74 -2.00
C LYS A 165 -22.78 13.96 -0.98
N HIS A 166 -21.53 14.35 -0.79
CA HIS A 166 -20.64 13.76 0.21
C HIS A 166 -20.45 14.66 1.44
N PRO A 167 -20.24 14.09 2.65
CA PRO A 167 -19.88 14.88 3.82
C PRO A 167 -18.51 15.55 3.63
N PRO A 168 -18.30 16.76 4.18
CA PRO A 168 -16.96 17.36 4.30
C PRO A 168 -15.99 16.45 5.05
N ALA A 169 -14.70 16.50 4.70
CA ALA A 169 -13.65 15.71 5.38
C ALA A 169 -13.30 16.34 6.72
N MET A 170 -13.40 17.66 6.79
CA MET A 170 -13.26 18.39 8.04
C MET A 170 -14.43 18.07 8.97
N SER A 171 -14.09 17.50 10.12
CA SER A 171 -14.98 17.41 11.27
C SER A 171 -14.71 18.59 12.20
N PHE A 172 -15.76 19.36 12.47
CA PHE A 172 -15.70 20.42 13.47
C PHE A 172 -15.60 19.86 14.89
N VAL A 173 -16.08 18.64 15.15
CA VAL A 173 -15.89 18.00 16.47
C VAL A 173 -14.41 17.71 16.73
N ILE A 174 -13.69 17.23 15.72
CA ILE A 174 -12.24 17.00 15.83
C ILE A 174 -11.49 18.34 15.91
N LEU A 175 -11.82 19.31 15.04
CA LEU A 175 -11.20 20.64 15.07
C LEU A 175 -11.42 21.35 16.41
N GLU A 176 -12.64 21.29 16.95
CA GLU A 176 -12.96 21.77 18.30
C GLU A 176 -12.11 21.08 19.35
N SER A 177 -11.90 19.77 19.23
CA SER A 177 -11.09 19.02 20.19
C SER A 177 -9.60 19.38 20.14
N LEU A 178 -9.10 19.77 18.97
CA LEU A 178 -7.74 20.26 18.79
C LEU A 178 -7.57 21.69 19.32
N ILE A 179 -8.52 22.59 19.07
CA ILE A 179 -8.41 24.01 19.44
C ILE A 179 -8.83 24.27 20.89
N MET A 180 -9.81 23.53 21.39
CA MET A 180 -10.40 23.69 22.72
C MET A 180 -10.17 22.45 23.59
N PRO A 181 -8.92 22.01 23.82
CA PRO A 181 -8.64 20.81 24.60
C PRO A 181 -9.05 20.97 26.08
N GLN A 182 -9.39 22.17 26.55
CA GLN A 182 -9.48 22.44 27.98
C GLN A 182 -10.86 22.36 28.64
N SER A 183 -11.97 22.32 27.89
CA SER A 183 -13.31 22.28 28.49
C SER A 183 -13.53 21.10 29.46
N ASN A 184 -12.73 20.02 29.34
CA ASN A 184 -12.68 18.90 30.30
C ASN A 184 -11.27 18.60 30.86
N ILE A 185 -10.17 18.98 30.19
CA ILE A 185 -8.82 18.76 30.72
C ILE A 185 -8.55 19.65 31.95
N ALA A 186 -9.05 20.89 31.96
CA ALA A 186 -8.95 21.74 33.13
C ALA A 186 -9.67 21.11 34.34
N TRP A 187 -10.80 20.40 34.13
CA TRP A 187 -11.44 19.60 35.17
C TRP A 187 -10.57 18.39 35.59
N TRP A 188 -9.93 17.68 34.64
CA TRP A 188 -8.98 16.60 34.94
C TRP A 188 -7.71 17.06 35.65
N LEU A 189 -7.25 18.29 35.44
CA LEU A 189 -6.04 18.79 36.09
C LEU A 189 -6.38 19.49 37.42
N SER A 190 -7.48 20.24 37.49
CA SER A 190 -7.92 20.96 38.71
C SER A 190 -8.42 20.05 39.83
N SER A 191 -9.01 18.89 39.52
CA SER A 191 -9.45 17.92 40.54
C SER A 191 -8.29 17.22 41.27
N SER A 192 -7.04 17.47 40.87
CA SER A 192 -5.86 16.80 41.43
C SER A 192 -4.59 17.66 41.43
N ASN A 193 -4.68 18.99 41.39
CA ASN A 193 -3.49 19.86 41.47
C ASN A 193 -3.22 20.35 42.92
N PRO A 194 -2.32 19.70 43.69
CA PRO A 194 -1.87 20.21 44.99
C PRO A 194 -0.91 21.40 44.88
N LEU A 195 -0.49 21.81 43.67
CA LEU A 195 0.56 22.81 43.45
C LEU A 195 0.07 24.21 43.06
N GLY A 196 -1.24 24.45 42.95
CA GLY A 196 -1.81 25.79 42.81
C GLY A 196 -1.39 26.59 41.56
N GLN A 197 -0.76 25.97 40.56
CA GLN A 197 -0.47 26.63 39.29
C GLN A 197 -1.76 26.80 38.48
N GLU A 198 -2.08 28.06 38.15
CA GLU A 198 -3.15 28.39 37.22
C GLU A 198 -2.88 27.70 35.88
N ILE A 199 -3.75 26.76 35.52
CA ILE A 199 -3.72 26.13 34.21
C ILE A 199 -4.18 27.20 33.24
N VAL A 200 -3.35 27.44 32.22
CA VAL A 200 -3.61 28.20 30.98
C VAL A 200 -5.11 28.22 30.71
N SER A 201 -5.76 29.38 30.76
CA SER A 201 -7.20 29.56 30.51
C SER A 201 -7.54 29.23 29.04
N PRO A 202 -8.79 28.88 28.67
CA PRO A 202 -9.20 28.85 27.26
C PRO A 202 -8.91 30.16 26.53
N LYS A 203 -8.94 31.29 27.26
CA LYS A 203 -8.52 32.59 26.76
C LYS A 203 -7.04 32.62 26.39
N ASP A 204 -6.21 31.79 27.00
CA ASP A 204 -4.78 31.76 26.75
C ASP A 204 -4.45 30.96 25.49
N ILE A 205 -5.16 29.88 25.14
CA ILE A 205 -5.01 29.24 23.81
C ILE A 205 -5.57 30.12 22.71
N VAL A 206 -6.72 30.78 22.92
CA VAL A 206 -7.21 31.78 21.97
C VAL A 206 -6.26 32.97 21.91
N SER A 207 -5.64 33.37 23.02
CA SER A 207 -4.59 34.40 23.01
C SER A 207 -3.32 33.89 22.35
N LEU A 208 -3.03 32.58 22.41
CA LEU A 208 -1.86 31.96 21.82
C LEU A 208 -2.05 31.87 20.32
N TRP A 209 -3.24 31.47 19.89
CA TRP A 209 -3.76 31.57 18.53
C TRP A 209 -3.66 33.02 18.04
N ASP A 210 -4.25 33.97 18.78
CA ASP A 210 -4.16 35.39 18.50
C ASP A 210 -2.70 35.88 18.54
N SER A 211 -1.79 35.33 19.34
CA SER A 211 -0.38 35.73 19.45
C SER A 211 0.51 35.11 18.38
N LEU A 212 0.16 33.95 17.85
CA LEU A 212 0.77 33.38 16.65
C LEU A 212 0.44 34.24 15.44
N PHE A 213 -0.77 34.80 15.46
CA PHE A 213 -1.24 35.75 14.47
C PHE A 213 -0.67 37.16 14.72
N LEU A 214 -0.72 37.70 15.94
CA LEU A 214 -0.32 39.08 16.30
C LEU A 214 1.17 39.26 16.56
N GLY A 215 1.89 38.20 16.93
CA GLY A 215 3.35 38.19 17.13
C GLY A 215 4.13 38.40 15.83
N VAL A 216 3.43 38.39 14.70
CA VAL A 216 3.91 38.82 13.38
C VAL A 216 3.59 40.31 13.18
N GLU A 217 4.13 41.18 14.04
CA GLU A 217 4.20 42.63 13.74
C GLU A 217 5.20 42.95 12.61
N THR A 218 5.87 41.94 12.06
CA THR A 218 6.67 42.08 10.85
C THR A 218 5.73 42.22 9.64
N ARG A 219 5.42 43.48 9.36
CA ARG A 219 4.79 44.06 8.16
C ARG A 219 4.96 43.15 6.92
N GLU A 220 3.85 42.59 6.44
CA GLU A 220 3.34 42.70 5.05
C GLU A 220 2.34 41.60 4.66
N ILE A 221 2.19 40.51 5.43
CA ILE A 221 1.00 39.67 5.32
C ILE A 221 0.02 40.14 6.40
N PRO A 222 -1.15 40.69 6.05
CA PRO A 222 -2.14 41.02 7.06
C PRO A 222 -2.53 39.72 7.75
N VAL A 223 -2.20 39.58 9.02
CA VAL A 223 -2.72 38.57 9.94
C VAL A 223 -4.23 38.35 9.75
N GLN A 224 -4.91 39.47 9.48
CA GLN A 224 -6.30 39.53 9.10
C GLN A 224 -6.63 38.70 7.85
N TRP A 225 -5.79 38.72 6.81
CA TRP A 225 -5.98 37.95 5.59
C TRP A 225 -5.93 36.44 5.85
N THR A 226 -4.93 35.95 6.60
CA THR A 226 -4.86 34.51 6.93
C THR A 226 -6.07 34.09 7.77
N ARG A 227 -6.49 34.93 8.72
CA ARG A 227 -7.71 34.73 9.51
C ARG A 227 -8.96 34.72 8.63
N ASP A 228 -9.07 35.64 7.67
CA ASP A 228 -10.21 35.77 6.76
C ASP A 228 -10.30 34.56 5.81
N VAL A 229 -9.16 34.07 5.31
CA VAL A 229 -9.12 32.90 4.45
C VAL A 229 -9.48 31.63 5.21
N LEU A 230 -8.91 31.43 6.40
CA LEU A 230 -9.29 30.34 7.29
C LEU A 230 -10.77 30.40 7.63
N ALA A 231 -11.26 31.55 8.09
CA ALA A 231 -12.66 31.74 8.42
C ALA A 231 -13.55 31.43 7.21
N SER A 232 -13.18 31.88 6.01
CA SER A 232 -13.92 31.59 4.78
C SER A 232 -13.98 30.09 4.48
N SER A 233 -12.88 29.36 4.66
CA SER A 233 -12.85 27.91 4.47
C SER A 233 -13.72 27.18 5.50
N LEU A 234 -13.64 27.58 6.77
CA LEU A 234 -14.46 27.01 7.84
C LEU A 234 -15.95 27.31 7.62
N HIS A 235 -16.30 28.53 7.23
CA HIS A 235 -17.69 28.89 6.90
C HIS A 235 -18.23 28.12 5.69
N ARG A 236 -17.38 27.83 4.70
CA ARG A 236 -17.75 26.97 3.56
C ARG A 236 -18.03 25.53 3.98
N VAL A 237 -17.19 24.94 4.85
CA VAL A 237 -17.45 23.61 5.42
C VAL A 237 -18.74 23.62 6.25
N ALA A 238 -18.96 24.67 7.03
CA ALA A 238 -20.17 24.84 7.84
C ALA A 238 -21.43 24.95 7.00
N SER A 239 -21.38 25.64 5.85
CA SER A 239 -22.53 25.71 4.94
C SER A 239 -22.88 24.33 4.37
N GLN A 240 -21.88 23.51 4.05
CA GLN A 240 -22.08 22.14 3.60
C GLN A 240 -22.73 21.26 4.67
N TRP A 241 -22.26 21.31 5.92
CA TRP A 241 -22.90 20.59 7.02
C TRP A 241 -24.32 21.09 7.31
N ARG A 242 -24.58 22.40 7.24
CA ARG A 242 -25.94 22.97 7.36
C ARG A 242 -26.87 22.49 6.26
N MET A 243 -26.41 22.44 5.01
CA MET A 243 -27.19 21.88 3.90
C MET A 243 -27.58 20.43 4.19
N ARG A 244 -26.63 19.60 4.66
CA ARG A 244 -26.90 18.20 4.98
C ARG A 244 -27.85 18.04 6.16
N ASN A 245 -27.72 18.88 7.19
CA ASN A 245 -28.64 18.92 8.32
C ASN A 245 -30.07 19.28 7.91
N ASN A 246 -30.24 20.21 6.97
CA ASN A 246 -31.54 20.75 6.60
C ASN A 246 -32.22 19.98 5.44
N LEU A 247 -31.45 19.50 4.46
CA LEU A 247 -31.97 18.95 3.20
C LEU A 247 -32.04 17.42 3.18
N SER A 248 -31.30 16.71 4.05
CA SER A 248 -31.27 15.26 4.00
C SER A 248 -32.58 14.66 4.52
N SER A 249 -33.19 13.74 3.75
CA SER A 249 -34.31 12.92 4.21
C SER A 249 -33.85 11.81 5.18
N ASP A 250 -32.58 11.39 5.09
CA ASP A 250 -31.98 10.39 5.95
C ASP A 250 -31.67 10.97 7.34
N ARG A 251 -32.38 10.46 8.36
CA ARG A 251 -32.18 10.87 9.76
C ARG A 251 -30.74 10.70 10.22
N ARG A 252 -30.03 9.67 9.72
CA ARG A 252 -28.63 9.38 10.09
C ARG A 252 -27.68 10.50 9.64
N ILE A 253 -27.92 11.06 8.45
CA ILE A 253 -27.16 12.19 7.92
C ILE A 253 -27.47 13.45 8.72
N ARG A 254 -28.74 13.72 9.01
CA ARG A 254 -29.15 14.90 9.78
C ARG A 254 -28.59 14.90 11.20
N ASP A 255 -28.71 13.77 11.92
CA ASP A 255 -28.26 13.68 13.31
C ASP A 255 -26.73 13.89 13.41
N LEU A 256 -25.95 13.32 12.49
CA LEU A 256 -24.50 13.56 12.42
C LEU A 256 -24.17 15.02 12.06
N ALA A 257 -24.84 15.58 11.04
CA ALA A 257 -24.64 16.96 10.62
C ALA A 257 -25.02 17.97 11.71
N ALA A 258 -26.03 17.68 12.52
CA ALA A 258 -26.42 18.51 13.66
C ALA A 258 -25.29 18.60 14.71
N VAL A 259 -24.60 17.50 14.97
CA VAL A 259 -23.44 17.46 15.89
C VAL A 259 -22.30 18.33 15.35
N GLU A 260 -21.98 18.22 14.06
CA GLU A 260 -20.94 19.01 13.40
C GLU A 260 -21.27 20.51 13.37
N VAL A 261 -22.52 20.88 13.06
CA VAL A 261 -22.99 22.27 13.09
C VAL A 261 -22.95 22.84 14.51
N ALA A 262 -23.26 22.03 15.53
CA ALA A 262 -23.15 22.45 16.92
C ALA A 262 -21.69 22.70 17.34
N ALA A 263 -20.75 21.86 16.90
CA ALA A 263 -19.32 22.08 17.14
C ALA A 263 -18.81 23.35 16.45
N PHE A 264 -19.22 23.60 15.20
CA PHE A 264 -18.91 24.86 14.50
C PHE A 264 -19.40 26.10 15.26
N ARG A 265 -20.63 26.06 15.80
CA ARG A 265 -21.16 27.17 16.60
C ARG A 265 -20.31 27.44 17.84
N ARG A 266 -19.85 26.39 18.53
CA ARG A 266 -18.95 26.55 19.68
C ARG A 266 -17.60 27.15 19.29
N LEU A 267 -17.06 26.81 18.12
CA LEU A 267 -15.85 27.46 17.57
C LEU A 267 -16.08 28.96 17.27
N VAL A 268 -17.25 29.32 16.74
CA VAL A 268 -17.64 30.72 16.52
C VAL A 268 -17.80 31.47 17.85
N ASP A 269 -18.52 30.88 18.81
CA ASP A 269 -18.74 31.45 20.14
C ASP A 269 -17.43 31.63 20.92
N ALA A 270 -16.46 30.75 20.69
CA ALA A 270 -15.11 30.84 21.25
C ALA A 270 -14.22 31.90 20.57
N GLY A 271 -14.69 32.58 19.52
CA GLY A 271 -13.95 33.61 18.78
C GLY A 271 -12.90 33.07 17.80
N VAL A 272 -12.82 31.75 17.63
CA VAL A 272 -11.91 31.08 16.70
C VAL A 272 -12.28 31.42 15.26
N VAL A 273 -13.58 31.45 14.98
CA VAL A 273 -14.15 31.80 13.67
C VAL A 273 -14.95 33.09 13.82
N GLY A 274 -14.70 34.08 12.96
CA GLY A 274 -15.46 35.33 12.98
C GLY A 274 -16.97 35.11 12.76
N ASN A 275 -17.80 35.86 13.48
CA ASN A 275 -19.27 35.77 13.44
C ASN A 275 -19.87 36.05 12.04
N GLU A 276 -19.17 36.81 11.21
CA GLU A 276 -19.60 37.16 9.86
C GLU A 276 -18.38 37.18 8.94
N VAL A 277 -18.37 36.31 7.93
CA VAL A 277 -17.64 36.64 6.71
C VAL A 277 -18.61 37.49 5.91
N LYS A 278 -18.38 38.80 5.83
CA LYS A 278 -19.17 39.67 4.94
C LYS A 278 -19.04 39.08 3.53
N ASP A 279 -20.15 38.80 2.85
CA ASP A 279 -20.16 38.24 1.48
C ASP A 279 -19.22 39.01 0.53
N VAL A 280 -19.08 40.33 0.76
CA VAL A 280 -18.16 41.23 0.07
C VAL A 280 -16.67 40.81 0.20
N ALA A 281 -16.25 40.21 1.31
CA ALA A 281 -14.88 39.72 1.51
C ALA A 281 -14.64 38.41 0.73
N VAL A 282 -15.64 37.53 0.64
CA VAL A 282 -15.58 36.32 -0.19
C VAL A 282 -15.51 36.69 -1.67
N GLU A 283 -16.34 37.64 -2.10
CA GLU A 283 -16.37 38.08 -3.49
C GLU A 283 -15.10 38.86 -3.87
N LYS A 284 -14.57 39.70 -2.99
CA LYS A 284 -13.25 40.34 -3.21
C LYS A 284 -12.11 39.34 -3.21
N ALA A 285 -12.15 38.31 -2.36
CA ALA A 285 -11.14 37.25 -2.38
C ALA A 285 -11.22 36.41 -3.66
N ASN A 286 -12.42 36.15 -4.18
CA ASN A 286 -12.64 35.45 -5.45
C ASN A 286 -12.23 36.30 -6.66
N VAL A 287 -12.61 37.59 -6.71
CA VAL A 287 -12.23 38.52 -7.80
C VAL A 287 -10.72 38.76 -7.81
N ALA A 288 -10.08 38.93 -6.65
CA ALA A 288 -8.62 39.06 -6.55
C ALA A 288 -7.88 37.73 -6.81
N ALA A 289 -8.57 36.59 -6.82
CA ALA A 289 -8.04 35.32 -7.31
C ALA A 289 -8.16 35.24 -8.84
N GLU A 290 -9.27 35.68 -9.43
CA GLU A 290 -9.49 35.72 -10.89
C GLU A 290 -8.58 36.71 -11.63
N GLU A 291 -8.42 37.94 -11.13
CA GLU A 291 -7.61 39.00 -11.78
C GLU A 291 -6.11 38.64 -11.84
N ILE A 292 -5.65 37.81 -10.90
CA ILE A 292 -4.28 37.30 -10.86
C ILE A 292 -4.12 36.01 -11.66
N CYS A 293 -5.15 35.16 -11.73
CA CYS A 293 -5.21 34.09 -12.73
C CYS A 293 -5.05 34.64 -14.15
N GLN A 294 -5.69 35.77 -14.46
CA GLN A 294 -5.65 36.41 -15.77
C GLN A 294 -4.25 36.96 -16.11
N LYS A 295 -3.56 37.58 -15.15
CA LYS A 295 -2.16 38.04 -15.32
C LYS A 295 -1.14 36.91 -15.43
N ILE A 296 -1.43 35.73 -14.87
CA ILE A 296 -0.58 34.53 -14.98
C ILE A 296 -0.83 33.82 -16.33
N GLU A 297 -2.05 33.89 -16.89
CA GLU A 297 -2.35 33.42 -18.26
C GLU A 297 -1.63 34.24 -19.34
N GLU A 298 -1.29 35.50 -19.06
CA GLU A 298 -0.50 36.35 -19.95
C GLU A 298 1.01 36.03 -19.95
N PHE A 299 1.53 35.23 -19.00
CA PHE A 299 2.97 35.09 -18.76
C PHE A 299 3.62 33.77 -19.17
N ASP A 300 2.90 32.68 -19.50
CA ASP A 300 3.53 31.56 -20.21
C ASP A 300 2.52 30.59 -20.84
N TRP A 301 2.85 30.10 -22.04
CA TRP A 301 2.03 29.21 -22.83
C TRP A 301 2.12 27.75 -22.35
N ALA A 302 0.94 27.13 -22.25
CA ALA A 302 0.67 25.68 -22.23
C ALA A 302 0.95 24.89 -20.93
N MET A 303 0.00 24.93 -19.99
CA MET A 303 -0.43 23.75 -19.22
C MET A 303 -1.90 23.88 -18.77
N PRO A 304 -2.76 22.85 -18.95
CA PRO A 304 -4.12 22.85 -18.43
C PRO A 304 -4.27 21.92 -17.22
N CYS A 305 -4.27 22.46 -16.00
CA CYS A 305 -4.93 21.83 -14.85
C CYS A 305 -5.16 22.77 -13.64
N GLY A 306 -6.44 22.88 -13.25
CA GLY A 306 -7.04 23.22 -11.94
C GLY A 306 -6.33 24.16 -10.97
N ARG A 307 -6.74 25.45 -10.95
CA ARG A 307 -6.28 26.48 -10.01
C ARG A 307 -7.29 26.72 -8.87
N SER A 308 -6.85 26.70 -7.61
CA SER A 308 -7.31 27.62 -6.54
C SER A 308 -6.54 27.41 -5.22
N THR A 309 -6.28 26.17 -4.77
CA THR A 309 -5.62 25.90 -3.47
C THR A 309 -4.09 26.07 -3.54
N THR A 310 -3.47 25.64 -4.64
CA THR A 310 -2.05 25.89 -4.97
C THR A 310 -1.75 27.38 -5.00
N MET A 311 -2.70 28.19 -5.49
CA MET A 311 -2.59 29.63 -5.62
C MET A 311 -2.44 30.37 -4.28
N LEU A 312 -3.07 29.87 -3.21
CA LEU A 312 -3.05 30.53 -1.90
C LEU A 312 -1.69 30.35 -1.20
N VAL A 313 -1.09 29.16 -1.36
CA VAL A 313 0.22 28.84 -0.79
C VAL A 313 1.36 29.34 -1.68
N GLU A 314 1.20 29.30 -3.00
CA GLU A 314 2.08 29.98 -3.99
C GLU A 314 2.15 31.49 -3.75
N ARG A 315 1.03 32.14 -3.43
CA ARG A 315 1.02 33.54 -2.96
C ARG A 315 1.75 33.74 -1.64
N THR A 316 1.47 32.90 -0.64
CA THR A 316 2.11 33.00 0.69
C THR A 316 3.63 32.84 0.58
N TYR A 317 4.09 31.95 -0.31
CA TYR A 317 5.50 31.72 -0.59
C TYR A 317 6.17 32.82 -1.42
N GLN A 318 5.51 33.32 -2.48
CA GLN A 318 6.05 34.44 -3.26
C GLN A 318 6.14 35.73 -2.43
N LEU A 319 5.20 35.95 -1.49
CA LEU A 319 5.28 37.04 -0.52
C LEU A 319 6.42 36.84 0.50
N CYS A 320 6.68 35.60 0.94
CA CYS A 320 7.87 35.27 1.77
C CYS A 320 9.21 35.39 1.01
N LEU A 321 9.21 35.35 -0.32
CA LEU A 321 10.40 35.51 -1.16
C LEU A 321 10.70 36.98 -1.49
N LEU A 322 9.67 37.84 -1.55
CA LEU A 322 9.83 39.28 -1.78
C LEU A 322 10.43 40.02 -0.58
N GLN A 323 10.39 39.41 0.62
CA GLN A 323 11.04 39.96 1.80
C GLN A 323 12.46 39.38 1.98
N GLN A 324 13.46 40.21 1.70
CA GLN A 324 14.88 39.85 1.71
C GLN A 324 15.52 39.67 3.11
N GLU A 325 14.80 39.37 4.20
CA GLU A 325 15.47 39.01 5.47
C GLU A 325 14.82 37.86 6.28
N PRO A 326 15.56 36.77 6.56
CA PRO A 326 15.11 35.68 7.42
C PRO A 326 15.61 35.91 8.86
N ARG A 327 14.73 36.28 9.80
CA ARG A 327 15.10 36.32 11.23
C ARG A 327 14.14 35.63 12.19
N SER A 328 12.97 35.18 11.74
CA SER A 328 12.05 34.41 12.58
C SER A 328 12.12 32.91 12.25
N PRO A 329 12.37 32.03 13.24
CA PRO A 329 12.29 30.57 13.08
C PRO A 329 10.92 30.12 12.53
N PHE A 330 9.84 30.84 12.87
CA PHE A 330 8.51 30.59 12.35
C PHE A 330 8.37 30.94 10.87
N PHE A 331 9.08 31.96 10.36
CA PHE A 331 9.12 32.26 8.92
C PHE A 331 10.07 31.37 8.15
N SER A 332 11.17 30.91 8.75
CA SER A 332 11.97 29.81 8.17
C SER A 332 11.11 28.57 8.07
N PHE A 333 10.37 28.23 9.12
CA PHE A 333 9.41 27.12 9.14
C PHE A 333 8.28 27.31 8.14
N LEU A 334 7.62 28.47 8.05
CA LEU A 334 6.58 28.75 7.05
C LEU A 334 7.15 28.82 5.64
N LYS A 335 8.38 29.27 5.43
CA LYS A 335 9.04 29.29 4.13
C LYS A 335 9.50 27.89 3.73
N ASP A 336 10.04 27.12 4.66
CA ASP A 336 10.46 25.75 4.43
C ASP A 336 9.26 24.84 4.34
N GLU A 337 8.17 25.08 5.07
CA GLU A 337 6.89 24.38 4.94
C GLU A 337 5.99 24.94 3.86
N CYS A 338 6.13 26.18 3.39
CA CYS A 338 5.49 26.62 2.14
C CYS A 338 6.33 26.20 0.94
N LYS A 339 7.67 26.09 1.03
CA LYS A 339 8.50 25.44 -0.01
C LYS A 339 8.21 23.98 -0.04
N ARG A 340 8.23 23.33 1.12
CA ARG A 340 7.92 21.93 1.26
C ARG A 340 6.47 21.75 0.91
N PHE A 341 5.49 22.59 1.26
CA PHE A 341 4.10 22.51 0.77
C PHE A 341 3.95 22.93 -0.69
N LEU A 342 4.71 23.84 -1.31
CA LEU A 342 4.61 24.15 -2.74
C LEU A 342 5.28 23.09 -3.58
N PHE A 343 6.43 22.59 -3.15
CA PHE A 343 7.12 21.47 -3.75
C PHE A 343 6.30 20.20 -3.51
N ILE A 344 5.86 19.97 -2.28
CA ILE A 344 4.88 18.94 -1.92
C ILE A 344 3.58 19.21 -2.63
N THR A 345 3.10 20.39 -3.03
CA THR A 345 1.82 20.69 -3.76
C THR A 345 2.00 20.89 -5.25
N GLN A 346 3.21 21.02 -5.78
CA GLN A 346 3.51 20.93 -7.21
C GLN A 346 3.84 19.47 -7.51
N CYS A 347 4.62 18.80 -6.67
CA CYS A 347 4.72 17.35 -6.60
C CYS A 347 3.43 16.71 -6.07
N ARG A 348 2.58 17.30 -5.21
CA ARG A 348 1.17 16.90 -4.82
C ARG A 348 0.17 17.67 -5.68
N SER A 349 0.47 18.30 -6.80
CA SER A 349 -0.60 18.69 -7.74
C SER A 349 -0.34 18.04 -9.08
N ALA A 350 0.91 17.74 -9.41
CA ALA A 350 1.27 16.68 -10.35
C ALA A 350 0.93 15.31 -9.72
N ALA A 351 1.46 15.03 -8.54
CA ALA A 351 1.08 13.85 -7.76
C ALA A 351 -0.09 14.06 -6.80
N GLU A 352 -0.91 15.12 -6.73
CA GLU A 352 -2.33 14.95 -6.26
C GLU A 352 -3.31 15.08 -7.41
N ALA A 353 -2.98 15.62 -8.58
CA ALA A 353 -3.80 15.26 -9.75
C ALA A 353 -3.66 13.74 -9.99
N GLU A 354 -2.45 13.20 -9.83
CA GLU A 354 -2.23 11.75 -9.85
C GLU A 354 -2.51 11.05 -8.52
N ILE A 355 -2.11 11.53 -7.32
CA ILE A 355 -2.48 10.91 -6.02
C ILE A 355 -3.93 11.17 -5.62
N ARG A 356 -4.62 12.27 -5.96
CA ARG A 356 -6.11 12.29 -5.84
C ARG A 356 -6.70 11.26 -6.77
N GLN A 357 -6.17 11.02 -7.97
CA GLN A 357 -6.60 9.85 -8.72
C GLN A 357 -6.24 8.56 -7.97
N ILE A 358 -5.01 8.34 -7.51
CA ILE A 358 -4.55 7.11 -6.83
C ILE A 358 -5.22 6.88 -5.47
N GLU A 359 -5.67 7.89 -4.74
CA GLU A 359 -6.35 7.84 -3.43
C GLU A 359 -7.87 7.81 -3.56
N ILE A 360 -8.44 8.45 -4.61
CA ILE A 360 -9.79 8.12 -5.12
C ILE A 360 -9.80 6.64 -5.52
N TYR A 361 -8.74 6.14 -6.18
CA TYR A 361 -8.59 4.74 -6.57
C TYR A 361 -8.20 3.81 -5.40
N ARG A 362 -7.44 4.24 -4.39
CA ARG A 362 -7.06 3.42 -3.21
C ARG A 362 -8.29 3.05 -2.38
N HIS A 363 -9.34 3.88 -2.42
CA HIS A 363 -10.64 3.55 -1.82
C HIS A 363 -11.65 2.91 -2.78
N ASP A 364 -11.48 3.07 -4.10
CA ASP A 364 -12.30 2.41 -5.14
C ASP A 364 -11.79 1.05 -5.61
N ILE A 365 -10.55 0.64 -5.25
CA ILE A 365 -10.03 -0.71 -5.54
C ILE A 365 -10.78 -1.78 -4.74
N GLY A 366 -11.44 -1.43 -3.64
CA GLY A 366 -12.44 -2.28 -3.00
C GLY A 366 -13.73 -2.49 -3.83
N ARG A 367 -13.95 -1.75 -4.93
CA ARG A 367 -15.27 -1.66 -5.63
C ARG A 367 -15.27 -1.77 -7.15
N GLY A 368 -14.12 -1.99 -7.79
CA GLY A 368 -14.08 -2.58 -9.14
C GLY A 368 -14.18 -1.66 -10.36
N ASN A 369 -14.22 -0.32 -10.26
CA ASN A 369 -14.28 0.56 -11.45
C ASN A 369 -12.91 1.09 -11.92
N THR A 370 -12.62 0.95 -13.22
CA THR A 370 -11.34 1.13 -13.95
C THR A 370 -10.65 2.49 -13.79
N VAL A 371 -9.29 2.55 -13.83
CA VAL A 371 -8.41 3.45 -14.63
C VAL A 371 -6.92 3.05 -14.49
N PHE A 372 -6.19 2.93 -15.62
CA PHE A 372 -4.72 2.70 -15.72
C PHE A 372 -4.00 3.75 -16.61
N ALA A 373 -4.69 4.84 -16.98
CA ALA A 373 -4.24 5.79 -18.00
C ALA A 373 -3.24 6.92 -17.60
N PRO A 374 -3.14 7.45 -16.36
CA PRO A 374 -2.44 8.73 -16.11
C PRO A 374 -0.92 8.61 -16.04
N PHE A 375 -0.44 7.55 -15.39
CA PHE A 375 0.98 7.26 -15.27
C PHE A 375 1.68 6.99 -16.61
N LYS A 376 0.94 6.64 -17.67
CA LYS A 376 1.52 6.40 -18.98
C LYS A 376 2.24 7.62 -19.55
N TYR A 377 1.97 8.83 -19.05
CA TYR A 377 2.60 10.08 -19.51
C TYR A 377 3.87 10.44 -18.73
N ILE A 378 3.89 10.31 -17.39
CA ILE A 378 5.11 10.47 -16.57
C ILE A 378 6.07 9.28 -16.76
N LEU A 379 5.55 8.13 -17.18
CA LEU A 379 6.32 6.89 -17.39
C LEU A 379 6.44 6.51 -18.86
N SER A 380 6.05 7.41 -19.75
CA SER A 380 6.30 7.20 -21.17
C SER A 380 7.81 7.15 -21.36
N PRO A 381 8.34 6.29 -22.25
CA PRO A 381 9.74 6.34 -22.63
C PRO A 381 10.17 7.76 -23.01
N GLU A 382 9.25 8.57 -23.54
CA GLU A 382 9.48 9.99 -23.82
C GLU A 382 9.69 10.84 -22.54
N PHE A 383 8.96 10.62 -21.44
CA PHE A 383 9.23 11.33 -20.18
C PHE A 383 10.52 10.87 -19.52
N HIS A 384 10.86 9.58 -19.58
CA HIS A 384 12.17 9.08 -19.13
C HIS A 384 13.30 9.78 -19.88
N ASP A 385 13.19 9.86 -21.22
CA ASP A 385 14.14 10.59 -22.06
C ASP A 385 14.20 12.08 -21.69
N ILE A 386 13.06 12.71 -21.38
CA ILE A 386 12.99 14.11 -20.95
C ILE A 386 13.63 14.30 -19.57
N ALA A 387 13.35 13.43 -18.59
CA ALA A 387 13.89 13.48 -17.24
C ALA A 387 15.41 13.30 -17.26
N VAL A 388 15.91 12.31 -18.01
CA VAL A 388 17.34 12.04 -18.17
C VAL A 388 18.03 13.17 -18.93
N ARG A 389 17.44 13.69 -20.01
CA ARG A 389 18.02 14.80 -20.79
C ARG A 389 18.03 16.14 -20.04
N ASN A 390 17.06 16.38 -19.17
CA ASN A 390 16.94 17.64 -18.43
C ASN A 390 17.61 17.62 -17.05
N GLY A 391 18.36 16.55 -16.72
CA GLY A 391 19.10 16.49 -15.46
C GLY A 391 18.19 16.56 -14.24
N MET A 392 17.08 15.82 -14.26
CA MET A 392 16.15 15.75 -13.13
C MET A 392 16.93 15.54 -11.83
N GLU A 393 16.64 16.36 -10.81
CA GLU A 393 17.37 16.30 -9.55
C GLU A 393 17.25 14.90 -8.93
N ILE A 394 18.37 14.40 -8.39
CA ILE A 394 18.47 13.11 -7.70
C ILE A 394 17.32 12.91 -6.71
N ASP A 395 16.94 13.97 -5.98
CA ASP A 395 15.87 13.95 -4.99
C ASP A 395 14.50 13.61 -5.59
N VAL A 396 14.23 14.02 -6.84
CA VAL A 396 13.00 13.66 -7.56
C VAL A 396 12.97 12.17 -7.86
N LEU A 397 14.08 11.61 -8.36
CA LEU A 397 14.18 10.18 -8.64
C LEU A 397 14.08 9.34 -7.36
N GLN A 398 14.66 9.80 -6.25
CA GLN A 398 14.52 9.15 -4.94
C GLN A 398 13.06 9.14 -4.46
N ASN A 399 12.35 10.26 -4.59
CA ASN A 399 10.94 10.36 -4.22
C ASN A 399 10.04 9.51 -5.12
N LEU A 400 10.30 9.50 -6.43
CA LEU A 400 9.59 8.64 -7.38
C LEU A 400 9.77 7.16 -7.03
N LEU A 401 11.00 6.76 -6.71
CA LEU A 401 11.33 5.38 -6.35
C LEU A 401 10.66 4.95 -5.04
N ARG A 402 10.63 5.82 -4.02
CA ARG A 402 9.88 5.60 -2.77
C ARG A 402 8.37 5.53 -3.01
N GLY A 403 7.83 6.42 -3.84
CA GLY A 403 6.43 6.41 -4.24
C GLY A 403 6.05 5.10 -4.94
N ALA A 404 6.86 4.65 -5.89
CA ALA A 404 6.66 3.38 -6.59
C ALA A 404 6.64 2.18 -5.63
N ALA A 405 7.56 2.15 -4.66
CA ALA A 405 7.58 1.12 -3.62
C ALA A 405 6.31 1.13 -2.75
N ILE A 406 5.86 2.31 -2.31
CA ILE A 406 4.62 2.48 -1.53
C ILE A 406 3.38 2.04 -2.33
N LEU A 407 3.40 2.24 -3.65
CA LEU A 407 2.31 1.87 -4.56
C LEU A 407 2.43 0.44 -5.11
N ALA A 408 3.44 -0.30 -4.69
CA ALA A 408 3.73 -1.64 -5.19
C ALA A 408 3.94 -1.70 -6.73
N ASP A 409 4.36 -0.62 -7.38
CA ASP A 409 4.62 -0.60 -8.83
C ASP A 409 6.08 -0.95 -9.14
N GLY A 410 6.31 -2.24 -9.43
CA GLY A 410 7.64 -2.72 -9.77
C GLY A 410 8.18 -2.20 -11.11
N THR A 411 7.30 -1.76 -12.02
CA THR A 411 7.72 -1.25 -13.33
C THR A 411 8.33 0.13 -13.16
N VAL A 412 7.64 1.00 -12.41
CA VAL A 412 8.15 2.34 -12.06
C VAL A 412 9.39 2.21 -11.19
N MET A 413 9.38 1.31 -10.21
CA MET A 413 10.52 1.10 -9.33
C MET A 413 11.77 0.73 -10.14
N ARG A 414 11.64 -0.17 -11.12
CA ARG A 414 12.74 -0.52 -12.03
C ARG A 414 13.18 0.67 -12.88
N LEU A 415 12.27 1.34 -13.59
CA LEU A 415 12.61 2.45 -14.48
C LEU A 415 13.29 3.61 -13.72
N ALA A 416 12.77 3.96 -12.54
CA ALA A 416 13.35 4.97 -11.66
C ALA A 416 14.73 4.52 -11.16
N SER A 417 14.92 3.24 -10.82
CA SER A 417 16.22 2.71 -10.43
C SER A 417 17.24 2.77 -11.58
N GLU A 418 16.82 2.48 -12.80
CA GLU A 418 17.66 2.53 -13.99
C GLU A 418 18.07 3.96 -14.32
N ALA A 419 17.11 4.90 -14.28
CA ALA A 419 17.36 6.33 -14.42
C ALA A 419 18.38 6.81 -13.37
N LEU A 420 18.13 6.47 -12.10
CA LEU A 420 18.98 6.88 -10.99
C LEU A 420 20.41 6.34 -11.12
N VAL A 421 20.54 5.07 -11.52
CA VAL A 421 21.83 4.46 -11.81
C VAL A 421 22.53 5.17 -12.97
N ASN A 422 21.83 5.44 -14.07
CA ASN A 422 22.41 6.11 -15.24
C ASN A 422 22.87 7.53 -14.89
N SER A 423 22.06 8.26 -14.13
CA SER A 423 22.41 9.60 -13.63
C SER A 423 23.67 9.56 -12.78
N VAL A 424 23.79 8.56 -11.88
CA VAL A 424 24.99 8.34 -11.07
C VAL A 424 26.21 8.00 -11.92
N GLU A 425 26.08 7.13 -12.92
CA GLU A 425 27.20 6.77 -13.80
C GLU A 425 27.68 7.97 -14.63
N SER A 426 26.77 8.89 -14.95
CA SER A 426 27.10 10.13 -15.67
C SER A 426 27.70 11.22 -14.77
N SER A 427 27.44 11.20 -13.47
CA SER A 427 27.99 12.18 -12.53
C SER A 427 29.40 11.76 -12.12
N ASN A 428 30.42 12.55 -12.49
CA ASN A 428 31.82 12.36 -12.05
C ASN A 428 32.03 12.63 -10.54
N GLU A 429 30.97 12.52 -9.73
CA GLU A 429 31.03 12.81 -8.30
C GLU A 429 31.90 11.81 -7.54
N LYS A 430 32.68 12.33 -6.59
CA LYS A 430 33.50 11.48 -5.72
C LYS A 430 32.58 10.64 -4.81
N PRO A 431 33.00 9.42 -4.43
CA PRO A 431 32.21 8.45 -3.67
C PRO A 431 31.85 8.83 -2.20
N GLY A 432 31.66 10.10 -1.87
CA GLY A 432 31.12 10.56 -0.59
C GLY A 432 30.17 11.74 -0.82
N GLY A 433 28.86 11.50 -0.69
CA GLY A 433 27.81 12.46 -1.04
C GLY A 433 26.47 11.79 -1.36
N PRO A 434 25.60 12.43 -2.17
CA PRO A 434 24.28 11.94 -2.58
C PRO A 434 24.30 10.50 -3.12
N LEU A 435 25.39 10.10 -3.78
CA LEU A 435 25.60 8.73 -4.24
C LEU A 435 25.47 7.68 -3.13
N SER A 436 26.02 7.94 -1.94
CA SER A 436 25.93 6.98 -0.83
C SER A 436 24.50 6.80 -0.35
N GLN A 437 23.70 7.87 -0.37
CA GLN A 437 22.29 7.86 0.00
C GLN A 437 21.45 7.13 -1.06
N ILE A 438 21.71 7.39 -2.34
CA ILE A 438 21.11 6.67 -3.47
C ILE A 438 21.35 5.17 -3.35
N MET A 439 22.59 4.77 -3.10
CA MET A 439 22.96 3.36 -3.04
C MET A 439 22.38 2.69 -1.80
N SER A 440 22.23 3.42 -0.68
CA SER A 440 21.47 2.96 0.49
C SER A 440 20.02 2.73 0.14
N LEU A 441 19.36 3.71 -0.50
CA LEU A 441 17.96 3.63 -0.91
C LEU A 441 17.72 2.48 -1.89
N LEU A 442 18.57 2.33 -2.91
CA LEU A 442 18.49 1.23 -3.85
C LEU A 442 18.71 -0.13 -3.14
N GLY A 443 19.62 -0.18 -2.17
CA GLY A 443 19.82 -1.36 -1.33
C GLY A 443 18.56 -1.72 -0.53
N GLU A 444 17.98 -0.75 0.17
CA GLU A 444 16.74 -0.91 0.93
C GLU A 444 15.58 -1.38 0.04
N LEU A 445 15.36 -0.73 -1.10
CA LEU A 445 14.25 -1.05 -1.99
C LEU A 445 14.48 -2.33 -2.79
N SER A 446 15.73 -2.75 -2.99
CA SER A 446 16.04 -4.05 -3.59
C SER A 446 15.67 -5.24 -2.71
N CYS A 447 15.39 -5.01 -1.42
CA CYS A 447 14.88 -6.03 -0.52
C CYS A 447 13.36 -6.28 -0.69
N ILE A 448 12.65 -5.38 -1.37
CA ILE A 448 11.22 -5.54 -1.67
C ILE A 448 11.06 -6.63 -2.74
N PRO A 449 10.39 -7.76 -2.46
CA PRO A 449 10.23 -8.83 -3.45
C PRO A 449 9.44 -8.34 -4.65
N MET A 450 10.01 -8.47 -5.85
CA MET A 450 9.29 -8.18 -7.08
C MET A 450 8.53 -9.42 -7.57
N VAL A 451 7.20 -9.40 -7.53
CA VAL A 451 6.34 -10.49 -8.00
C VAL A 451 5.78 -10.20 -9.39
N ARG A 452 5.62 -11.26 -10.20
CA ARG A 452 5.12 -11.18 -11.57
C ARG A 452 3.70 -11.71 -11.68
N ILE A 453 2.77 -10.91 -12.20
CA ILE A 453 1.35 -11.25 -12.25
C ILE A 453 0.91 -11.59 -13.66
N ILE A 454 0.34 -12.77 -13.84
CA ILE A 454 -0.34 -13.17 -15.08
C ILE A 454 -1.77 -12.62 -15.02
N THR A 455 -2.02 -11.52 -15.75
CA THR A 455 -3.33 -10.87 -15.80
C THR A 455 -3.82 -10.70 -17.23
N LEU A 456 -5.13 -10.88 -17.44
CA LEU A 456 -5.76 -10.57 -18.73
C LEU A 456 -5.93 -9.06 -18.89
N GLU A 457 -5.77 -8.55 -20.11
CA GLU A 457 -5.94 -7.12 -20.44
C GLU A 457 -7.35 -6.61 -20.07
N GLY A 458 -8.37 -7.42 -20.33
CA GLY A 458 -9.75 -7.12 -19.96
C GLY A 458 -10.08 -7.28 -18.46
N ARG A 459 -9.11 -7.65 -17.61
CA ARG A 459 -9.29 -7.90 -16.17
C ARG A 459 -8.50 -6.94 -15.28
N SER A 460 -8.50 -5.66 -15.65
CA SER A 460 -7.90 -4.61 -14.83
C SER A 460 -8.48 -4.53 -13.40
N ASP A 461 -9.69 -5.06 -13.15
CA ASP A 461 -10.25 -5.25 -11.82
C ASP A 461 -9.39 -6.15 -10.94
N ARG A 462 -8.91 -7.27 -11.49
CA ARG A 462 -8.09 -8.26 -10.78
C ARG A 462 -6.69 -7.74 -10.52
N MET A 463 -6.07 -7.16 -11.53
CA MET A 463 -4.75 -6.54 -11.37
C MET A 463 -4.78 -5.45 -10.29
N ARG A 464 -5.83 -4.63 -10.24
CA ARG A 464 -6.01 -3.61 -9.19
C ARG A 464 -6.16 -4.22 -7.80
N ALA A 465 -7.01 -5.25 -7.66
CA ALA A 465 -7.13 -5.98 -6.40
C ALA A 465 -5.76 -6.55 -5.96
N PHE A 466 -4.97 -7.02 -6.92
CA PHE A 466 -3.61 -7.50 -6.66
C PHE A 466 -2.66 -6.40 -6.19
N TYR A 467 -2.66 -5.22 -6.81
CA TYR A 467 -1.86 -4.08 -6.35
C TYR A 467 -2.16 -3.71 -4.90
N SER A 468 -3.44 -3.75 -4.47
CA SER A 468 -3.78 -3.52 -3.06
C SER A 468 -3.16 -4.54 -2.11
N GLN A 469 -3.14 -5.82 -2.52
CA GLN A 469 -2.44 -6.86 -1.76
C GLN A 469 -0.93 -6.61 -1.77
N GLY A 470 -0.36 -6.20 -2.91
CA GLY A 470 1.05 -5.83 -3.02
C GLY A 470 1.45 -4.73 -2.04
N ILE A 471 0.64 -3.67 -1.92
CA ILE A 471 0.84 -2.59 -0.95
C ILE A 471 0.79 -3.13 0.48
N GLN A 472 -0.23 -3.93 0.81
CA GLN A 472 -0.42 -4.49 2.15
C GLN A 472 0.73 -5.42 2.57
N HIS A 473 1.32 -6.14 1.61
CA HIS A 473 2.37 -7.12 1.86
C HIS A 473 3.77 -6.61 1.50
N GLU A 474 3.94 -5.33 1.18
CA GLU A 474 5.24 -4.74 0.80
C GLU A 474 5.90 -5.49 -0.37
N LEU A 475 5.16 -5.66 -1.46
CA LEU A 475 5.62 -6.30 -2.70
C LEU A 475 5.74 -5.26 -3.82
N ALA A 476 6.65 -5.47 -4.75
CA ALA A 476 6.69 -4.76 -6.02
C ALA A 476 6.03 -5.63 -7.10
N VAL A 477 5.03 -5.11 -7.80
CA VAL A 477 4.20 -5.88 -8.72
C VAL A 477 4.49 -5.47 -10.16
N VAL A 478 4.76 -6.45 -11.02
CA VAL A 478 4.90 -6.27 -12.48
C VAL A 478 4.03 -7.27 -13.23
N HIS A 479 3.65 -6.97 -14.46
CA HIS A 479 2.98 -7.95 -15.31
C HIS A 479 3.98 -9.05 -15.72
N ALA A 480 3.55 -10.31 -15.78
CA ALA A 480 4.46 -11.44 -15.98
C ALA A 480 4.80 -11.76 -17.43
N VAL A 481 3.89 -11.49 -18.36
CA VAL A 481 3.90 -12.10 -19.69
C VAL A 481 4.89 -11.37 -20.59
N ALA A 482 5.90 -12.09 -21.09
CA ALA A 482 6.87 -11.56 -22.02
C ALA A 482 6.48 -11.84 -23.49
N ALA A 483 7.17 -11.20 -24.43
CA ALA A 483 7.10 -11.54 -25.85
C ALA A 483 7.55 -13.00 -26.07
N LEU A 484 6.81 -13.78 -26.87
CA LEU A 484 7.17 -15.17 -27.16
C LEU A 484 8.26 -15.29 -28.22
N GLU A 485 8.32 -14.36 -29.16
CA GLU A 485 9.36 -14.33 -30.19
C GLU A 485 10.65 -13.71 -29.64
N ASP A 486 11.77 -14.16 -30.19
CA ASP A 486 13.05 -13.48 -30.05
C ASP A 486 13.14 -12.50 -31.23
N HIS A 487 12.74 -11.23 -31.02
CA HIS A 487 12.86 -10.19 -32.03
C HIS A 487 14.25 -9.54 -32.02
N ASP A 488 14.67 -9.01 -33.19
CA ASP A 488 15.88 -8.20 -33.37
C ASP A 488 15.88 -6.95 -32.46
N ASP A 489 17.07 -6.58 -31.98
CA ASP A 489 17.47 -5.63 -30.90
C ASP A 489 16.77 -4.24 -30.79
N ASN A 490 15.76 -3.91 -31.59
CA ASN A 490 15.21 -2.54 -31.73
C ASN A 490 13.83 -2.28 -31.10
N GLN A 491 13.19 -3.23 -30.42
CA GLN A 491 11.91 -2.99 -29.71
C GLN A 491 12.15 -2.56 -28.25
N SER A 492 11.17 -1.86 -27.64
CA SER A 492 11.29 -1.40 -26.25
C SER A 492 11.64 -2.56 -25.32
N THR A 493 12.61 -2.33 -24.45
CA THR A 493 13.29 -3.36 -23.63
C THR A 493 12.34 -4.14 -22.72
N ASP A 494 11.20 -3.57 -22.36
CA ASP A 494 10.42 -4.06 -21.21
C ASP A 494 9.60 -5.30 -21.55
N CYS A 495 8.79 -5.24 -22.62
CA CYS A 495 7.94 -6.33 -23.11
C CYS A 495 8.72 -7.63 -23.41
N TYR A 496 10.03 -7.51 -23.65
CA TYR A 496 10.91 -8.63 -23.88
C TYR A 496 11.16 -9.47 -22.61
N PHE A 497 11.24 -8.83 -21.44
CA PHE A 497 11.47 -9.54 -20.17
C PHE A 497 10.18 -9.89 -19.43
N PHE A 498 9.20 -9.00 -19.48
CA PHE A 498 7.89 -9.10 -18.81
C PHE A 498 7.03 -7.88 -19.21
N GLY A 499 5.91 -7.57 -18.54
CA GLY A 499 5.18 -6.32 -18.82
C GLY A 499 3.96 -6.45 -19.75
N GLY A 500 3.79 -7.59 -20.41
CA GLY A 500 2.64 -7.88 -21.27
C GLY A 500 1.45 -8.49 -20.52
N TYR A 501 0.31 -8.54 -21.21
CA TYR A 501 -0.91 -9.19 -20.71
C TYR A 501 -0.98 -10.67 -21.11
N ALA A 502 -1.68 -11.45 -20.31
CA ALA A 502 -2.04 -12.83 -20.59
C ALA A 502 -2.78 -12.97 -21.92
N PHE A 503 -2.56 -14.09 -22.58
CA PHE A 503 -3.29 -14.45 -23.79
C PHE A 503 -4.74 -14.73 -23.41
N ASP A 504 -5.68 -14.16 -24.18
CA ASP A 504 -7.10 -14.38 -23.99
C ASP A 504 -7.60 -15.43 -24.99
N GLY A 505 -8.14 -16.54 -24.48
CA GLY A 505 -8.77 -17.60 -25.27
C GLY A 505 -10.27 -17.38 -25.52
N ARG A 506 -10.86 -16.25 -25.12
CA ARG A 506 -12.28 -15.97 -25.32
C ARG A 506 -12.66 -15.85 -26.79
N GLY A 507 -13.86 -16.36 -27.11
CA GLY A 507 -14.46 -16.31 -28.45
C GLY A 507 -14.90 -17.68 -28.93
N LYS A 508 -15.45 -17.73 -30.16
CA LYS A 508 -15.69 -19.01 -30.82
C LYS A 508 -14.36 -19.71 -31.06
N TRP A 509 -14.36 -21.04 -31.02
CA TRP A 509 -13.14 -21.86 -31.13
C TRP A 509 -12.20 -21.41 -32.26
N LEU A 510 -12.71 -21.26 -33.48
CA LEU A 510 -11.91 -20.89 -34.65
C LEU A 510 -11.28 -19.50 -34.52
N ASP A 511 -12.03 -18.53 -33.99
CA ASP A 511 -11.56 -17.15 -33.83
C ASP A 511 -10.50 -17.05 -32.72
N GLY A 512 -10.72 -17.74 -31.59
CA GLY A 512 -9.75 -17.81 -30.51
C GLY A 512 -8.45 -18.46 -30.96
N MET A 513 -8.54 -19.58 -31.68
CA MET A 513 -7.37 -20.27 -32.23
C MET A 513 -6.60 -19.42 -33.25
N LYS A 514 -7.31 -18.71 -34.14
CA LYS A 514 -6.69 -17.79 -35.10
C LYS A 514 -5.93 -16.66 -34.39
N LYS A 515 -6.56 -16.01 -33.42
CA LYS A 515 -5.94 -14.93 -32.61
C LYS A 515 -4.69 -15.40 -31.86
N LEU A 516 -4.74 -16.62 -31.29
CA LEU A 516 -3.58 -17.19 -30.61
C LEU A 516 -2.43 -17.46 -31.60
N SER A 517 -2.71 -18.07 -32.74
CA SER A 517 -1.69 -18.32 -33.77
C SER A 517 -1.08 -17.02 -34.30
N GLU A 518 -1.87 -15.97 -34.52
CA GLU A 518 -1.39 -14.66 -34.97
C GLU A 518 -0.48 -13.99 -33.93
N LYS A 519 -0.78 -14.10 -32.63
CA LYS A 519 0.03 -13.51 -31.56
C LYS A 519 1.33 -14.26 -31.28
N VAL A 520 1.36 -15.56 -31.54
CA VAL A 520 2.50 -16.43 -31.21
C VAL A 520 3.58 -16.36 -32.28
N GLY A 521 3.19 -16.15 -33.54
CA GLY A 521 4.08 -16.02 -34.72
C GLY A 521 4.89 -17.29 -35.09
N VAL A 522 5.05 -18.23 -34.15
CA VAL A 522 5.48 -19.62 -34.37
C VAL A 522 4.30 -20.59 -34.48
N VAL A 523 4.59 -21.85 -34.88
CA VAL A 523 3.58 -22.91 -34.93
C VAL A 523 3.05 -23.18 -33.53
N LEU A 524 1.83 -22.73 -33.23
CA LEU A 524 1.20 -22.83 -31.91
C LEU A 524 1.24 -24.26 -31.31
N ASP A 525 1.09 -25.29 -32.15
CA ASP A 525 1.14 -26.70 -31.73
C ASP A 525 2.53 -27.15 -31.22
N SER A 526 3.59 -26.41 -31.54
CA SER A 526 4.94 -26.65 -31.00
C SER A 526 5.10 -26.17 -29.55
N LEU A 527 4.28 -25.21 -29.13
CA LEU A 527 4.27 -24.69 -27.75
C LEU A 527 3.20 -25.36 -26.91
N VAL A 528 2.00 -25.56 -27.46
CA VAL A 528 0.86 -26.13 -26.75
C VAL A 528 0.16 -27.14 -27.65
N GLY A 529 0.16 -28.41 -27.25
CA GLY A 529 -0.44 -29.50 -28.00
C GLY A 529 -1.95 -29.32 -28.17
N PRO A 530 -2.54 -29.74 -29.30
CA PRO A 530 -3.97 -29.54 -29.57
C PRO A 530 -4.86 -30.52 -28.79
N ARG A 531 -4.29 -31.62 -28.30
CA ARG A 531 -5.01 -32.73 -27.68
C ARG A 531 -4.23 -33.31 -26.51
N TRP A 532 -4.95 -33.87 -25.54
CA TRP A 532 -4.36 -34.53 -24.37
C TRP A 532 -5.24 -35.68 -23.89
N ARG A 533 -4.72 -36.53 -23.00
CA ARG A 533 -5.43 -37.70 -22.47
C ARG A 533 -5.77 -37.50 -20.98
N PRO A 534 -7.04 -37.25 -20.63
CA PRO A 534 -7.45 -37.09 -19.23
C PRO A 534 -7.20 -38.32 -18.36
N ASN A 535 -7.21 -39.52 -18.94
CA ASN A 535 -6.92 -40.77 -18.21
C ASN A 535 -5.52 -40.79 -17.58
N ASP A 536 -4.58 -39.95 -18.03
CA ASP A 536 -3.26 -39.84 -17.40
C ASP A 536 -3.35 -39.28 -15.95
N LEU A 537 -4.43 -38.57 -15.62
CA LEU A 537 -4.72 -38.09 -14.26
C LEU A 537 -5.41 -39.13 -13.37
N LYS A 538 -5.81 -40.29 -13.91
CA LYS A 538 -6.65 -41.27 -13.20
C LYS A 538 -6.05 -41.78 -11.89
N ILE A 539 -4.72 -41.80 -11.80
CA ILE A 539 -3.97 -42.19 -10.59
C ILE A 539 -4.33 -41.29 -9.39
N PHE A 540 -4.71 -40.04 -9.66
CA PHE A 540 -4.97 -39.01 -8.64
C PHE A 540 -6.40 -38.48 -8.64
N ASP A 541 -7.06 -38.53 -9.78
CA ASP A 541 -8.46 -38.13 -9.94
C ASP A 541 -9.30 -39.37 -10.30
N THR A 542 -9.99 -39.90 -9.30
CA THR A 542 -10.89 -41.06 -9.49
C THR A 542 -12.06 -40.76 -10.42
N THR A 543 -12.35 -39.49 -10.68
CA THR A 543 -13.41 -39.03 -11.57
C THR A 543 -12.94 -38.81 -13.01
N ALA A 544 -11.63 -38.78 -13.25
CA ALA A 544 -11.07 -38.67 -14.59
C ALA A 544 -11.61 -39.82 -15.48
N PRO A 545 -11.97 -39.55 -16.76
CA PRO A 545 -12.48 -40.58 -17.66
C PRO A 545 -11.51 -41.76 -17.81
N ASN A 546 -12.02 -42.99 -17.75
CA ASN A 546 -11.24 -44.21 -18.03
C ASN A 546 -10.97 -44.42 -19.54
N ASP A 547 -11.35 -43.48 -20.40
CA ASP A 547 -11.20 -43.61 -21.85
C ASP A 547 -9.82 -43.11 -22.28
N GLU A 548 -9.12 -43.90 -23.10
CA GLU A 548 -7.82 -43.54 -23.67
C GLU A 548 -7.91 -42.49 -24.78
N ARG A 549 -9.14 -42.10 -25.17
CA ARG A 549 -9.39 -41.06 -26.17
C ARG A 549 -8.72 -39.74 -25.80
N LEU A 550 -8.05 -39.19 -26.80
CA LEU A 550 -7.52 -37.84 -26.78
C LEU A 550 -8.68 -36.82 -26.85
N VAL A 551 -8.70 -35.88 -25.92
CA VAL A 551 -9.63 -34.75 -25.92
C VAL A 551 -8.93 -33.49 -26.43
N LEU A 552 -9.69 -32.63 -27.12
CA LEU A 552 -9.19 -31.34 -27.60
C LEU A 552 -8.98 -30.37 -26.42
N MET A 553 -7.85 -29.65 -26.42
CA MET A 553 -7.62 -28.55 -25.47
C MET A 553 -8.39 -27.31 -25.90
N SER A 554 -9.24 -26.79 -25.02
CA SER A 554 -9.98 -25.54 -25.23
C SER A 554 -9.06 -24.35 -25.52
N PRO A 555 -9.53 -23.32 -26.23
CA PRO A 555 -8.71 -22.13 -26.50
C PRO A 555 -8.29 -21.42 -25.21
N THR A 556 -9.12 -21.46 -24.17
CA THR A 556 -8.79 -20.92 -22.83
C THR A 556 -7.67 -21.70 -22.16
N GLU A 557 -7.70 -23.04 -22.18
CA GLU A 557 -6.60 -23.86 -21.64
C GLU A 557 -5.29 -23.58 -22.41
N ARG A 558 -5.37 -23.42 -23.74
CA ARG A 558 -4.20 -23.09 -24.56
C ARG A 558 -3.67 -21.69 -24.29
N ALA A 559 -4.55 -20.71 -24.10
CA ALA A 559 -4.17 -19.33 -23.79
C ALA A 559 -3.54 -19.20 -22.39
N CYS A 560 -4.07 -19.93 -21.40
CA CYS A 560 -3.47 -20.06 -20.07
C CYS A 560 -2.04 -20.65 -20.18
N ALA A 561 -1.89 -21.78 -20.88
CA ALA A 561 -0.57 -22.40 -21.12
C ALA A 561 0.43 -21.43 -21.78
N LEU A 562 0.02 -20.71 -22.83
CA LEU A 562 0.87 -19.71 -23.49
C LEU A 562 1.30 -18.58 -22.55
N SER A 563 0.40 -18.14 -21.66
CA SER A 563 0.70 -17.06 -20.70
C SER A 563 1.79 -17.47 -19.71
N HIS A 564 1.77 -18.71 -19.24
CA HIS A 564 2.86 -19.25 -18.42
C HIS A 564 4.14 -19.48 -19.22
N ILE A 565 4.07 -20.02 -20.45
CA ILE A 565 5.26 -20.20 -21.32
C ILE A 565 5.97 -18.87 -21.55
N ALA A 566 5.20 -17.83 -21.90
CA ALA A 566 5.72 -16.47 -22.04
C ALA A 566 6.36 -15.94 -20.75
N SER A 567 5.73 -16.20 -19.61
CA SER A 567 6.30 -15.84 -18.30
C SER A 567 7.60 -16.60 -18.00
N TRP A 568 7.72 -17.87 -18.38
CA TRP A 568 8.95 -18.66 -18.24
C TRP A 568 10.07 -18.14 -19.14
N LYS A 569 9.77 -17.78 -20.39
CA LYS A 569 10.73 -17.12 -21.28
C LYS A 569 11.21 -15.80 -20.69
N GLY A 570 10.28 -14.98 -20.21
CA GLY A 570 10.59 -13.72 -19.54
C GLY A 570 11.46 -13.89 -18.30
N ALA A 571 11.18 -14.93 -17.51
CA ALA A 571 11.99 -15.30 -16.35
C ALA A 571 13.40 -15.70 -16.76
N LEU A 572 13.54 -16.60 -17.74
CA LEU A 572 14.83 -17.03 -18.27
C LEU A 572 15.68 -15.86 -18.78
N ARG A 573 15.10 -14.96 -19.57
CA ARG A 573 15.77 -13.74 -20.07
C ARG A 573 16.23 -12.85 -18.91
N SER A 574 15.43 -12.73 -17.86
CA SER A 574 15.78 -11.95 -16.66
C SER A 574 16.94 -12.57 -15.89
N PHE A 575 17.02 -13.90 -15.82
CA PHE A 575 18.20 -14.58 -15.27
C PHE A 575 19.43 -14.40 -16.17
N GLN A 576 19.28 -14.45 -17.49
CA GLN A 576 20.39 -14.32 -18.43
C GLN A 576 20.99 -12.91 -18.46
N LEU A 577 20.19 -11.86 -18.23
CA LEU A 577 20.70 -10.49 -17.97
C LEU A 577 21.78 -10.47 -16.88
N THR A 578 21.72 -11.39 -15.92
CA THR A 578 22.71 -11.48 -14.83
C THR A 578 24.06 -12.09 -15.27
N LYS A 579 24.11 -12.78 -16.42
CA LYS A 579 25.30 -13.53 -16.88
C LYS A 579 26.22 -12.73 -17.79
N VAL A 580 25.71 -11.74 -18.55
CA VAL A 580 26.45 -11.06 -19.63
C VAL A 580 27.70 -10.29 -19.15
N ASN A 581 27.79 -9.89 -17.87
CA ASN A 581 28.97 -9.19 -17.32
C ASN A 581 29.92 -10.05 -16.46
N ARG A 582 29.89 -11.39 -16.56
CA ARG A 582 30.67 -12.31 -15.68
C ARG A 582 32.19 -12.36 -15.92
N GLY A 583 32.78 -11.38 -16.58
CA GLY A 583 34.24 -11.21 -16.65
C GLY A 583 34.82 -10.88 -15.26
N LYS A 584 35.06 -11.91 -14.43
CA LYS A 584 35.68 -11.89 -13.08
C LYS A 584 34.89 -11.13 -11.98
N LEU A 585 33.95 -11.79 -11.30
CA LEU A 585 33.25 -11.24 -10.12
C LEU A 585 33.83 -11.75 -8.77
N PRO A 586 34.27 -10.86 -7.86
CA PRO A 586 34.61 -11.19 -6.46
C PRO A 586 33.50 -10.85 -5.43
N SER A 587 33.01 -11.85 -4.67
CA SER A 587 32.14 -11.81 -3.44
C SER A 587 31.06 -10.71 -3.29
N ILE A 588 29.81 -11.14 -3.04
CA ILE A 588 28.55 -10.36 -2.92
C ILE A 588 28.64 -9.06 -2.09
N HIS A 589 29.36 -9.03 -0.97
CA HIS A 589 29.40 -7.84 -0.10
C HIS A 589 30.16 -6.62 -0.66
N ARG A 590 31.00 -6.78 -1.70
CA ARG A 590 31.61 -5.64 -2.41
C ARG A 590 30.77 -5.14 -3.60
N HIS A 591 29.67 -5.83 -3.94
CA HIS A 591 28.92 -5.62 -5.19
C HIS A 591 27.73 -4.68 -5.11
N ILE A 592 27.25 -4.33 -3.90
CA ILE A 592 26.20 -3.31 -3.74
C ILE A 592 26.65 -1.96 -4.36
N ARG A 593 27.96 -1.74 -4.55
CA ARG A 593 28.51 -0.53 -5.19
C ARG A 593 28.52 -0.54 -6.73
N ARG A 594 28.13 -1.63 -7.40
CA ARG A 594 28.10 -1.66 -8.87
C ARG A 594 26.66 -1.45 -9.36
N PRO A 595 26.38 -0.37 -10.10
CA PRO A 595 25.01 -0.04 -10.49
C PRO A 595 24.32 -1.09 -11.38
N ASP A 596 25.10 -1.85 -12.15
CA ASP A 596 24.60 -2.97 -12.97
C ASP A 596 24.08 -4.15 -12.14
N VAL A 597 24.57 -4.33 -10.91
CA VAL A 597 24.08 -5.36 -9.98
C VAL A 597 22.75 -4.92 -9.37
N LEU A 598 22.61 -3.64 -9.02
CA LEU A 598 21.38 -3.10 -8.46
C LEU A 598 20.22 -3.15 -9.46
N LYS A 599 20.47 -2.76 -10.72
CA LYS A 599 19.48 -2.91 -11.80
C LYS A 599 18.91 -4.33 -11.87
N ARG A 600 19.76 -5.35 -11.69
CA ARG A 600 19.33 -6.76 -11.72
C ARG A 600 18.41 -7.16 -10.58
N LEU A 601 18.54 -6.54 -9.40
CA LEU A 601 17.70 -6.90 -8.25
C LEU A 601 16.23 -6.55 -8.52
N PHE A 602 15.97 -5.50 -9.31
CA PHE A 602 14.63 -5.14 -9.79
C PHE A 602 14.10 -6.03 -10.92
N HIS A 603 14.72 -7.18 -11.19
CA HIS A 603 14.16 -8.22 -12.08
C HIS A 603 13.86 -9.53 -11.34
N LEU A 604 14.29 -9.63 -10.09
CA LEU A 604 14.27 -10.83 -9.27
C LEU A 604 13.31 -10.66 -8.09
N SER A 605 12.79 -11.77 -7.59
CA SER A 605 11.91 -11.77 -6.43
C SER A 605 12.65 -12.07 -5.12
N GLY A 606 13.87 -12.60 -5.21
CA GLY A 606 14.67 -13.00 -4.05
C GLY A 606 15.70 -14.07 -4.41
N PHE A 607 16.14 -14.82 -3.40
CA PHE A 607 17.13 -15.88 -3.56
C PHE A 607 16.72 -17.14 -2.77
N ALA A 608 16.86 -18.31 -3.39
CA ALA A 608 16.77 -19.60 -2.70
C ALA A 608 18.10 -19.90 -2.01
N GLU A 609 18.10 -20.03 -0.68
CA GLU A 609 19.31 -20.12 0.15
C GLU A 609 19.59 -21.54 0.66
N GLY A 610 18.59 -22.42 0.59
CA GLY A 610 18.64 -23.78 1.08
C GLY A 610 19.78 -24.59 0.46
N ALA A 611 20.21 -25.61 1.19
CA ALA A 611 21.28 -26.51 0.75
C ALA A 611 20.92 -27.16 -0.60
N ALA A 612 21.85 -27.10 -1.55
CA ALA A 612 21.67 -27.79 -2.83
C ALA A 612 21.48 -29.29 -2.61
N MET A 613 20.59 -29.88 -3.40
CA MET A 613 20.38 -31.31 -3.40
C MET A 613 21.59 -32.03 -3.98
N HIS A 614 22.03 -31.65 -5.18
CA HIS A 614 23.15 -32.32 -5.82
C HIS A 614 24.48 -31.94 -5.14
N ALA A 615 25.28 -32.95 -4.80
CA ALA A 615 26.59 -32.75 -4.19
C ALA A 615 27.53 -31.90 -5.06
N SER A 616 27.41 -31.97 -6.39
CA SER A 616 28.15 -31.12 -7.33
C SER A 616 27.81 -29.63 -7.21
N ASN A 617 26.63 -29.30 -6.67
CA ASN A 617 26.13 -27.94 -6.46
C ASN A 617 26.33 -27.48 -5.00
N LYS A 618 27.09 -28.23 -4.18
CA LYS A 618 27.32 -27.89 -2.77
C LYS A 618 27.98 -26.52 -2.56
N SER A 619 28.73 -26.02 -3.54
CA SER A 619 29.36 -24.69 -3.50
C SER A 619 28.60 -23.61 -4.28
N MET A 620 27.41 -23.91 -4.80
CA MET A 620 26.58 -22.93 -5.50
C MET A 620 26.16 -21.81 -4.52
N SER A 621 26.20 -20.55 -4.97
CA SER A 621 25.63 -19.43 -4.22
C SER A 621 24.11 -19.55 -4.11
N PRO A 622 23.44 -18.78 -3.24
CA PRO A 622 21.98 -18.64 -3.31
C PRO A 622 21.53 -18.36 -4.74
N ALA A 623 20.48 -19.07 -5.17
CA ALA A 623 20.03 -19.01 -6.55
C ALA A 623 18.97 -17.92 -6.70
N PRO A 624 19.10 -17.01 -7.67
CA PRO A 624 18.09 -16.00 -7.92
C PRO A 624 16.78 -16.67 -8.33
N VAL A 625 15.66 -16.11 -7.89
CA VAL A 625 14.34 -16.66 -8.18
C VAL A 625 13.37 -15.61 -8.69
N ILE A 626 12.32 -16.08 -9.36
CA ILE A 626 11.19 -15.27 -9.78
C ILE A 626 9.91 -15.90 -9.24
N VAL A 627 9.08 -15.09 -8.61
CA VAL A 627 7.74 -15.42 -8.11
C VAL A 627 6.74 -14.99 -9.17
N ILE A 628 5.92 -15.95 -9.63
CA ILE A 628 4.86 -15.76 -10.61
C ILE A 628 3.53 -16.09 -9.93
N LEU A 629 2.56 -15.19 -10.02
CA LEU A 629 1.22 -15.32 -9.43
C LEU A 629 0.16 -15.06 -10.50
N GLU A 630 -1.02 -15.66 -10.36
CA GLU A 630 -2.18 -15.32 -11.18
C GLU A 630 -2.90 -14.09 -10.63
N ASP A 631 -3.63 -13.39 -11.49
CA ASP A 631 -4.37 -12.17 -11.13
C ASP A 631 -5.50 -12.38 -10.10
N ASP A 632 -5.94 -13.62 -9.89
CA ASP A 632 -6.93 -14.00 -8.89
C ASP A 632 -6.35 -14.71 -7.66
N ALA A 633 -5.04 -14.65 -7.45
CA ALA A 633 -4.44 -15.08 -6.21
C ALA A 633 -4.79 -14.12 -5.06
N ILE A 634 -5.17 -14.70 -3.92
CA ILE A 634 -5.39 -14.04 -2.64
C ILE A 634 -4.21 -14.41 -1.74
N LEU A 635 -3.41 -13.42 -1.36
CA LEU A 635 -2.24 -13.61 -0.50
C LEU A 635 -2.69 -13.83 0.95
N VAL A 636 -2.00 -14.73 1.64
CA VAL A 636 -2.23 -14.96 3.08
C VAL A 636 -1.61 -13.83 3.91
N ASP A 637 -2.08 -13.67 5.14
CA ASP A 637 -1.46 -12.76 6.11
C ASP A 637 0.04 -13.04 6.24
N ARG A 638 0.83 -11.96 6.33
CA ARG A 638 2.30 -12.04 6.43
C ARG A 638 2.98 -12.75 5.25
N PHE A 639 2.37 -12.74 4.06
CA PHE A 639 2.91 -13.34 2.83
C PHE A 639 4.43 -13.19 2.66
N THR A 640 4.97 -11.97 2.76
CA THR A 640 6.40 -11.69 2.53
C THR A 640 7.32 -12.36 3.55
N ILE A 641 6.87 -12.49 4.81
CA ILE A 641 7.64 -13.20 5.84
C ILE A 641 7.66 -14.71 5.54
N LEU A 642 6.49 -15.27 5.23
CA LEU A 642 6.37 -16.70 4.89
C LEU A 642 7.13 -17.03 3.59
N LEU A 643 7.14 -16.11 2.63
CA LEU A 643 7.91 -16.26 1.39
C LEU A 643 9.40 -16.34 1.71
N GLN A 644 9.90 -15.48 2.60
CA GLN A 644 11.30 -15.51 3.01
C GLN A 644 11.66 -16.81 3.74
N GLU A 645 10.76 -17.34 4.57
CA GLU A 645 10.93 -18.64 5.23
C GLU A 645 11.02 -19.78 4.20
N VAL A 646 10.11 -19.81 3.22
CA VAL A 646 10.15 -20.76 2.10
C VAL A 646 11.46 -20.64 1.32
N LEU A 647 11.90 -19.43 0.98
CA LEU A 647 13.15 -19.20 0.23
C LEU A 647 14.40 -19.65 1.01
N SER A 648 14.39 -19.50 2.33
CA SER A 648 15.49 -19.96 3.19
C SER A 648 15.62 -21.49 3.21
N ASP A 649 14.51 -22.21 3.12
CA ASP A 649 14.45 -23.67 3.10
C ASP A 649 14.61 -24.27 1.70
N LEU A 650 14.29 -23.51 0.65
CA LEU A 650 14.25 -23.99 -0.73
C LEU A 650 15.66 -24.28 -1.26
N PRO A 651 15.95 -25.49 -1.77
CA PRO A 651 17.27 -25.83 -2.30
C PRO A 651 17.67 -24.92 -3.44
N ARG A 652 18.86 -24.33 -3.41
CA ARG A 652 19.35 -23.44 -4.48
C ARG A 652 19.47 -24.08 -5.88
N ASP A 653 19.40 -25.40 -6.00
CA ASP A 653 19.34 -26.09 -7.30
C ASP A 653 17.95 -26.63 -7.66
N PHE A 654 16.88 -26.14 -7.01
CA PHE A 654 15.50 -26.45 -7.37
C PHE A 654 15.14 -26.01 -8.79
N HIS A 655 14.03 -26.55 -9.32
CA HIS A 655 13.44 -26.10 -10.59
C HIS A 655 12.21 -25.22 -10.34
N PHE A 656 11.28 -25.71 -9.53
CA PHE A 656 9.94 -25.15 -9.40
C PHE A 656 9.44 -25.30 -7.97
N CYS A 657 8.76 -24.31 -7.42
CA CYS A 657 8.14 -24.41 -6.10
C CYS A 657 6.72 -23.80 -6.10
N SER A 658 5.68 -24.60 -5.90
CA SER A 658 4.31 -24.08 -5.82
C SER A 658 4.08 -23.29 -4.52
N LEU A 659 3.45 -22.11 -4.63
CA LEU A 659 3.05 -21.25 -3.52
C LEU A 659 1.54 -21.28 -3.27
N GLY A 660 0.74 -21.36 -4.33
CA GLY A 660 -0.70 -21.51 -4.25
C GLY A 660 -1.14 -22.69 -5.09
N TYR A 661 -1.71 -23.70 -4.44
CA TYR A 661 -2.05 -24.96 -5.08
C TYR A 661 -3.18 -25.66 -4.34
N SER A 662 -3.76 -26.62 -5.04
CA SER A 662 -4.56 -27.66 -4.45
C SER A 662 -3.92 -29.02 -4.68
N ARG A 663 -4.39 -30.04 -3.97
CA ARG A 663 -3.93 -31.41 -4.23
C ARG A 663 -5.06 -32.44 -4.08
N PRO A 664 -5.02 -33.52 -4.87
CA PRO A 664 -5.83 -34.70 -4.60
C PRO A 664 -5.40 -35.36 -3.29
N LYS A 665 -6.35 -35.92 -2.54
CA LYS A 665 -6.08 -36.63 -1.27
C LYS A 665 -5.09 -37.80 -1.43
N THR A 666 -5.06 -38.42 -2.61
CA THR A 666 -4.17 -39.52 -2.97
C THR A 666 -2.79 -39.06 -3.46
N ALA A 667 -2.53 -37.75 -3.48
CA ALA A 667 -1.23 -37.15 -3.77
C ALA A 667 -0.59 -36.63 -2.47
N PRO A 668 0.19 -37.44 -1.75
CA PRO A 668 0.89 -36.99 -0.55
C PRO A 668 1.94 -35.92 -0.87
N ILE A 669 2.22 -35.07 0.12
CA ILE A 669 3.38 -34.18 0.11
C ILE A 669 4.41 -34.80 1.06
N VAL A 670 5.61 -35.08 0.55
CA VAL A 670 6.72 -35.57 1.37
C VAL A 670 7.38 -34.36 2.02
N SER A 671 7.41 -34.30 3.35
CA SER A 671 8.13 -33.22 4.05
C SER A 671 9.61 -33.24 3.69
N PHE A 672 10.15 -32.09 3.31
CA PHE A 672 11.58 -31.91 3.01
C PHE A 672 12.27 -31.05 4.06
N ARG A 673 11.66 -29.90 4.36
CA ARG A 673 12.03 -28.94 5.42
C ARG A 673 10.75 -28.51 6.15
N GLU A 674 10.91 -27.59 7.11
CA GLU A 674 9.79 -27.05 7.88
C GLU A 674 8.76 -26.35 6.97
N HIS A 675 9.22 -25.49 6.07
CA HIS A 675 8.34 -24.69 5.21
C HIS A 675 8.21 -25.23 3.79
N VAL A 676 8.97 -26.27 3.42
CA VAL A 676 9.05 -26.79 2.05
C VAL A 676 8.80 -28.30 2.00
N GLY A 677 7.90 -28.71 1.12
CA GLY A 677 7.58 -30.10 0.82
C GLY A 677 7.87 -30.48 -0.63
N ILE A 678 7.86 -31.79 -0.90
CA ILE A 678 8.00 -32.37 -2.24
C ILE A 678 6.64 -32.94 -2.65
N PRO A 679 5.93 -32.31 -3.59
CA PRO A 679 4.64 -32.79 -4.03
C PRO A 679 4.76 -34.00 -4.96
N THR A 680 3.87 -34.98 -4.80
CA THR A 680 3.74 -36.06 -5.79
C THR A 680 2.88 -35.66 -6.99
N ASN A 681 1.85 -34.84 -6.76
CA ASN A 681 1.03 -34.21 -7.79
C ASN A 681 0.25 -33.02 -7.16
N LEU A 682 0.08 -31.93 -7.91
CA LEU A 682 -0.65 -30.73 -7.51
C LEU A 682 -1.58 -30.28 -8.64
N PHE A 683 -2.61 -29.52 -8.26
CA PHE A 683 -3.52 -28.82 -9.16
C PHE A 683 -3.47 -27.31 -8.91
N TYR A 684 -3.90 -26.56 -9.92
CA TYR A 684 -3.81 -25.10 -10.01
C TYR A 684 -2.37 -24.55 -10.03
N LEU A 685 -2.21 -23.40 -10.70
CA LEU A 685 -0.95 -22.66 -10.79
C LEU A 685 -1.12 -21.22 -10.29
N THR A 686 -1.91 -21.05 -9.23
CA THR A 686 -2.26 -19.75 -8.66
C THR A 686 -1.02 -18.94 -8.25
N GLY A 687 0.03 -19.63 -7.80
CA GLY A 687 1.32 -19.00 -7.55
C GLY A 687 2.47 -19.98 -7.45
N TYR A 688 3.66 -19.60 -7.92
CA TYR A 688 4.87 -20.42 -7.84
C TYR A 688 6.16 -19.60 -7.93
N ILE A 689 7.25 -20.21 -7.47
CA ILE A 689 8.63 -19.76 -7.62
C ILE A 689 9.28 -20.59 -8.72
N ILE A 690 10.05 -19.93 -9.60
CA ILE A 690 10.84 -20.60 -10.63
C ILE A 690 12.31 -20.15 -10.56
N SER A 691 13.22 -21.11 -10.76
CA SER A 691 14.65 -20.85 -10.93
C SER A 691 15.02 -20.77 -12.42
N GLU A 692 16.25 -20.34 -12.72
CA GLU A 692 16.77 -20.38 -14.10
C GLU A 692 16.72 -21.80 -14.69
N ALA A 693 17.24 -22.79 -13.95
CA ALA A 693 17.24 -24.19 -14.38
C ALA A 693 15.82 -24.73 -14.54
N GLY A 694 14.87 -24.24 -13.72
CA GLY A 694 13.45 -24.60 -13.86
C GLY A 694 12.80 -24.04 -15.12
N ALA A 695 13.05 -22.77 -15.42
CA ALA A 695 12.55 -22.15 -16.64
C ALA A 695 13.10 -22.87 -17.89
N GLU A 696 14.41 -23.17 -17.93
CA GLU A 696 15.01 -23.98 -18.99
C GLU A 696 14.39 -25.38 -19.08
N TYR A 697 14.21 -26.06 -17.95
CA TYR A 697 13.62 -27.41 -17.92
C TYR A 697 12.20 -27.44 -18.52
N LEU A 698 11.35 -26.47 -18.15
CA LEU A 698 9.97 -26.39 -18.64
C LEU A 698 9.92 -26.00 -20.12
N LEU A 699 10.75 -25.06 -20.57
CA LEU A 699 10.83 -24.64 -21.98
C LEU A 699 11.37 -25.77 -22.88
N ASN A 700 12.35 -26.54 -22.40
CA ASN A 700 12.87 -27.72 -23.10
C ASN A 700 11.90 -28.91 -23.09
N SER A 701 10.84 -28.84 -22.27
CA SER A 701 9.82 -29.89 -22.16
C SER A 701 8.61 -29.65 -23.08
N LEU A 702 8.56 -28.55 -23.83
CA LEU A 702 7.45 -28.22 -24.71
C LEU A 702 7.25 -29.27 -25.84
N PRO A 703 6.00 -29.45 -26.33
CA PRO A 703 4.80 -28.67 -26.03
C PRO A 703 4.15 -29.00 -24.67
N VAL A 704 3.40 -28.04 -24.11
CA VAL A 704 2.45 -28.31 -23.02
C VAL A 704 1.30 -29.16 -23.56
N VAL A 705 1.05 -30.32 -22.94
CA VAL A 705 0.02 -31.28 -23.36
C VAL A 705 -1.04 -31.41 -22.27
N GLY A 706 -2.19 -30.76 -22.48
CA GLY A 706 -3.29 -30.64 -21.50
C GLY A 706 -3.28 -29.30 -20.77
N PRO A 707 -4.24 -29.08 -19.84
CA PRO A 707 -4.19 -27.94 -18.92
C PRO A 707 -2.80 -27.83 -18.29
N VAL A 708 -2.24 -26.62 -18.28
CA VAL A 708 -0.84 -26.40 -17.92
C VAL A 708 -0.51 -26.81 -16.48
N ASP A 709 -1.47 -26.64 -15.56
CA ASP A 709 -1.40 -27.10 -14.19
C ASP A 709 -1.32 -28.63 -14.10
N SER A 710 -2.22 -29.32 -14.81
CA SER A 710 -2.23 -30.78 -14.93
C SER A 710 -0.95 -31.31 -15.57
N TRP A 711 -0.43 -30.61 -16.58
CA TRP A 711 0.81 -30.97 -17.25
C TRP A 711 2.02 -30.86 -16.31
N ILE A 712 2.11 -29.79 -15.50
CA ILE A 712 3.13 -29.66 -14.44
C ILE A 712 2.95 -30.75 -13.38
N GLY A 713 1.72 -31.02 -12.93
CA GLY A 713 1.41 -32.09 -11.97
C GLY A 713 1.84 -33.48 -12.45
N LEU A 714 1.66 -33.77 -13.74
CA LEU A 714 2.15 -35.00 -14.37
C LEU A 714 3.69 -35.06 -14.45
N LYS A 715 4.37 -33.91 -14.65
CA LYS A 715 5.84 -33.86 -14.53
C LYS A 715 6.30 -34.18 -13.11
N MET A 716 5.61 -33.67 -12.09
CA MET A 716 5.87 -34.04 -10.68
C MET A 716 5.67 -35.53 -10.44
N THR A 717 4.56 -36.09 -10.97
CA THR A 717 4.23 -37.52 -10.87
C THR A 717 5.33 -38.40 -11.46
N SER A 718 5.94 -38.00 -12.58
CA SER A 718 6.98 -38.78 -13.25
C SER A 718 8.23 -39.03 -12.39
N ASN A 719 8.46 -38.23 -11.33
CA ASN A 719 9.50 -38.48 -10.36
C ASN A 719 9.22 -39.71 -9.49
N PHE A 720 7.95 -40.08 -9.35
CA PHE A 720 7.47 -41.14 -8.47
C PHE A 720 6.99 -42.40 -9.21
N ASP A 721 7.17 -42.45 -10.54
CA ASP A 721 6.93 -43.67 -11.33
C ASP A 721 8.06 -44.68 -11.14
N ASN A 722 8.21 -45.14 -9.90
CA ASN A 722 9.23 -46.07 -9.44
C ASN A 722 8.82 -46.68 -8.07
N VAL A 723 9.68 -47.52 -7.51
CA VAL A 723 9.43 -48.20 -6.23
C VAL A 723 9.17 -47.21 -5.09
N PHE A 724 9.74 -46.00 -5.12
CA PHE A 724 9.56 -45.00 -4.06
C PHE A 724 8.16 -44.39 -4.07
N GLY A 725 7.53 -44.19 -5.23
CA GLY A 725 6.14 -43.73 -5.29
C GLY A 725 5.19 -44.67 -4.55
N ASN A 726 5.41 -45.97 -4.68
CA ASN A 726 4.65 -46.99 -3.95
C ASN A 726 4.88 -46.91 -2.43
N VAL A 727 6.12 -46.62 -1.99
CA VAL A 727 6.46 -46.49 -0.56
C VAL A 727 5.80 -45.25 0.05
N VAL A 728 5.81 -44.13 -0.68
CA VAL A 728 5.21 -42.87 -0.22
C VAL A 728 3.67 -42.92 -0.27
N GLY A 729 3.09 -43.87 -1.01
CA GLY A 729 1.65 -44.08 -1.11
C GLY A 729 0.98 -43.26 -2.21
N VAL A 730 1.69 -43.00 -3.31
CA VAL A 730 1.13 -42.36 -4.50
C VAL A 730 -0.07 -43.17 -5.02
N GLY A 731 -1.23 -42.52 -5.14
CA GLY A 731 -2.47 -43.17 -5.58
C GLY A 731 -3.15 -44.03 -4.51
N GLN A 732 -2.64 -44.05 -3.27
CA GLN A 732 -3.20 -44.81 -2.15
C GLN A 732 -3.91 -43.88 -1.16
N THR A 733 -4.95 -44.38 -0.49
CA THR A 733 -5.73 -43.60 0.50
C THR A 733 -5.08 -43.49 1.87
N LYS A 734 -4.02 -44.27 2.15
CA LYS A 734 -3.28 -44.26 3.41
C LYS A 734 -1.78 -44.14 3.12
N ALA A 735 -1.32 -42.91 2.90
CA ALA A 735 0.10 -42.62 2.74
C ALA A 735 0.84 -42.79 4.07
N ARG A 736 2.02 -43.42 4.04
CA ARG A 736 3.02 -43.38 5.12
C ARG A 736 4.27 -42.70 4.56
N ALA A 737 4.32 -41.39 4.68
CA ALA A 737 5.50 -40.63 4.26
C ALA A 737 6.51 -40.59 5.41
N GLU A 738 7.43 -41.55 5.46
CA GLU A 738 8.68 -41.33 6.20
C GLU A 738 9.59 -40.40 5.36
N PRO A 739 10.38 -39.51 5.99
CA PRO A 739 11.29 -38.63 5.27
C PRO A 739 12.33 -39.43 4.48
N LEU A 740 12.46 -39.16 3.18
CA LEU A 740 13.48 -39.78 2.34
C LEU A 740 14.85 -39.16 2.61
N ALA A 741 15.91 -39.98 2.54
CA ALA A 741 17.27 -39.46 2.65
C ALA A 741 17.59 -38.57 1.43
N THR A 742 18.20 -37.41 1.66
CA THR A 742 18.51 -36.41 0.62
C THR A 742 19.30 -36.97 -0.56
N LYS A 743 20.16 -37.97 -0.32
CA LYS A 743 20.95 -38.64 -1.37
C LYS A 743 20.06 -39.36 -2.40
N ASP A 744 18.94 -39.92 -1.96
CA ASP A 744 18.05 -40.70 -2.82
C ASP A 744 17.17 -39.73 -3.65
N LEU A 745 16.76 -38.61 -3.05
CA LEU A 745 16.02 -37.54 -3.74
C LEU A 745 16.74 -37.01 -4.98
N CYS A 746 18.08 -36.91 -4.94
CA CYS A 746 18.87 -36.45 -6.08
C CYS A 746 18.77 -37.36 -7.31
N THR A 747 18.54 -38.65 -7.10
CA THR A 747 18.38 -39.65 -8.17
C THR A 747 16.93 -39.76 -8.64
N ILE A 748 15.99 -39.52 -7.72
CA ILE A 748 14.54 -39.66 -7.97
C ILE A 748 13.99 -38.42 -8.70
N LEU A 749 14.35 -37.21 -8.27
CA LEU A 749 13.76 -35.97 -8.75
C LEU A 749 14.38 -35.50 -10.07
N LYS A 750 13.82 -35.96 -11.19
CA LYS A 750 14.14 -35.45 -12.54
C LYS A 750 13.65 -34.02 -12.70
N PHE A 751 12.39 -33.77 -12.32
CA PHE A 751 11.84 -32.44 -12.16
C PHE A 751 11.90 -32.07 -10.67
N ARG A 752 12.90 -31.27 -10.27
CA ARG A 752 13.14 -30.85 -8.87
C ARG A 752 12.09 -29.83 -8.40
N ALA A 753 10.86 -30.32 -8.28
CA ALA A 753 9.69 -29.58 -7.88
C ALA A 753 9.44 -29.69 -6.37
N PHE A 754 9.03 -28.57 -5.80
CA PHE A 754 8.71 -28.38 -4.40
C PHE A 754 7.37 -27.67 -4.26
N CYS A 755 6.90 -27.54 -3.04
CA CYS A 755 5.80 -26.66 -2.69
C CYS A 755 5.99 -26.11 -1.28
N ALA A 756 5.41 -24.93 -1.01
CA ALA A 756 5.29 -24.46 0.36
C ALA A 756 4.41 -25.45 1.16
N MET A 757 4.82 -25.81 2.37
CA MET A 757 4.07 -26.76 3.22
C MET A 757 2.67 -26.24 3.57
N GLN A 758 2.57 -24.93 3.78
CA GLN A 758 1.32 -24.17 3.83
C GLN A 758 1.26 -23.29 2.57
N PRO A 759 0.16 -23.27 1.81
CA PRO A 759 0.02 -22.34 0.70
C PRO A 759 0.11 -20.89 1.17
N LEU A 760 0.82 -20.07 0.39
CA LEU A 760 0.97 -18.64 0.62
C LEU A 760 -0.07 -17.83 -0.17
N CYS A 761 -0.76 -18.45 -1.12
CA CYS A 761 -1.89 -17.83 -1.78
C CYS A 761 -2.97 -18.83 -2.14
N GLU A 762 -4.21 -18.36 -2.16
CA GLU A 762 -5.39 -19.12 -2.54
C GLU A 762 -5.99 -18.55 -3.82
N GLN A 763 -6.64 -19.41 -4.61
CA GLN A 763 -7.42 -18.93 -5.73
C GLN A 763 -8.79 -18.46 -5.22
N ARG A 764 -9.25 -17.29 -5.67
CA ARG A 764 -10.61 -16.82 -5.39
C ARG A 764 -11.65 -17.72 -6.10
N VAL A 765 -12.04 -18.82 -5.47
CA VAL A 765 -13.09 -19.69 -5.99
C VAL A 765 -14.44 -19.03 -5.77
N ALA A 766 -15.17 -18.74 -6.85
CA ALA A 766 -16.55 -18.28 -6.72
C ALA A 766 -17.39 -19.39 -6.08
N SER A 767 -18.06 -19.10 -4.96
CA SER A 767 -18.95 -20.02 -4.26
C SER A 767 -20.21 -20.30 -5.10
N GLY A 768 -20.07 -21.11 -6.15
CA GLY A 768 -21.09 -21.43 -7.16
C GLY A 768 -21.52 -22.90 -7.11
N SER A 769 -22.82 -23.15 -7.21
CA SER A 769 -23.44 -24.47 -7.12
C SER A 769 -23.29 -25.30 -8.42
N LYS A 770 -22.59 -26.45 -8.32
CA LYS A 770 -22.58 -27.66 -9.20
C LYS A 770 -22.68 -27.44 -10.75
N LYS A 771 -21.74 -27.97 -11.57
CA LYS A 771 -21.97 -28.84 -12.78
C LYS A 771 -20.77 -29.08 -13.75
N SER A 772 -19.83 -29.97 -13.45
CA SER A 772 -19.02 -30.75 -14.44
C SER A 772 -18.01 -31.60 -13.65
N TRP A 773 -17.41 -32.67 -14.21
CA TRP A 773 -16.25 -33.31 -13.54
C TRP A 773 -15.07 -32.34 -13.43
N ARG A 774 -14.99 -31.37 -14.35
CA ARG A 774 -14.07 -30.22 -14.30
C ARG A 774 -14.47 -29.13 -13.30
N GLU A 775 -15.62 -29.24 -12.65
CA GLU A 775 -16.17 -28.25 -11.70
C GLU A 775 -16.56 -28.92 -10.36
N ARG A 776 -16.01 -30.12 -10.07
CA ARG A 776 -16.29 -30.87 -8.83
C ARG A 776 -15.01 -31.05 -8.02
N ASP A 777 -14.60 -29.99 -7.34
CA ASP A 777 -13.47 -30.01 -6.39
C ASP A 777 -13.86 -30.58 -5.02
N LYS A 778 -14.61 -31.69 -4.99
CA LYS A 778 -15.06 -32.29 -3.71
C LYS A 778 -14.02 -33.21 -3.05
N ASP A 779 -13.08 -33.72 -3.83
CA ASP A 779 -11.98 -34.58 -3.37
C ASP A 779 -10.63 -33.84 -3.31
N VAL A 780 -10.68 -32.52 -3.52
CA VAL A 780 -9.55 -31.61 -3.41
C VAL A 780 -9.50 -31.07 -1.98
N GLU A 781 -8.38 -31.28 -1.29
CA GLU A 781 -8.10 -30.55 -0.06
C GLU A 781 -7.54 -29.19 -0.43
N TYR A 782 -8.34 -28.14 -0.26
CA TYR A 782 -7.81 -26.79 -0.20
C TYR A 782 -6.94 -26.72 1.06
N SER A 783 -5.66 -26.40 0.87
CA SER A 783 -4.65 -26.44 1.92
C SER A 783 -4.55 -25.11 2.70
N GLY A 784 -5.46 -24.17 2.42
CA GLY A 784 -5.64 -22.94 3.19
C GLY A 784 -6.30 -23.19 4.54
N ASN A 785 -5.81 -22.51 5.58
CA ASN A 785 -6.50 -22.45 6.87
C ASN A 785 -7.69 -21.50 6.73
N LEU A 786 -8.92 -22.03 6.79
CA LEU A 786 -10.13 -21.25 7.07
C LEU A 786 -10.26 -20.97 8.56
#